data_AF-A0A225WT12-F1
#
_entry.id   AF-A0A225WT12-F1
#
_cell.length_a   1.000
_cell.length_b   1.000
_cell.length_c   1.000
_cell.angle_alpha   90.00
_cell.angle_beta   90.00
_cell.angle_gamma   90.00
#
_symmetry.space_group_name_H-M   'P 1'
#
loop_
_entity.id
_entity.type
_entity.pdbx_description
1 polymer ?
#
loop_
_entity_poly.entity_id
_entity_poly.type
_entity_poly.pdbx_seq_one_letter_code
_entity_poly.pdbx_strand_id
1 'polypeptide(L)'
;MEPTQQPEERLAQEEVKRLTSEAMIGKRISPPVVQYPEAKQGGSLLSVLFKWPVIVCVPGCLHPSRKPFCPMPGCSCTPSLKQYKQRVVEEVDAKFHLLYIKYQCQGESKGCFFNDFNARETQLIIHFPFVLTKKHGISKSLMELVHEGMLSPHGLSSTVDSIKRRREKRYYKLLCLFAAQVRQTQLWNPLYFAPSPPSAAQFCSTQCPLGPETLSAAWLQMTRIYSSLCEVLMKTTKVKKTLRVDHSVKFCKKLKVWPGGTGKCESMRDAKMLLLLQNEIGQIVGRCFTWSENNDETRELLEHVKGSFPDEGEVDPCYVISDNANSVRAMVQDVLGTSVGVLQDPFHVIQRFTEKVKDKPVRKYLAKQLHEAIYDIDGQLRVPSEMAVRVEAASNAVLPKDVGCSDLEWHGTLNSNLQQIRRGDLEVATNTYNEGGERLSASNQPTGGVSFCIKKLLARSVSAEVGLRILDVFNVRHNLKVGTRYGRNPPLQHADLFTLAQTASCCHGAFPESPELEYVSNLMSFPHARPQYRSTTDHDFEFEERGQLLTLSRLIQTRWSSTCVVLTITATTLKSCQPNKPCFRQPVDCREGEQSFSTLFVSPNLTMKLQSGFHLKNLHFSGSFVVNKYGLARAGQIVLS
;
A
#
# COMPACT_ATOMS: atom_id res chain seq x y z
N MET A 1 28.97 2.10 5.22
CA MET A 1 29.53 1.72 3.90
C MET A 1 28.47 2.04 2.87
N GLU A 2 28.65 3.11 2.08
CA GLU A 2 27.84 3.31 0.88
C GLU A 2 27.98 2.08 -0.02
N PRO A 3 26.89 1.56 -0.61
CA PRO A 3 27.02 0.52 -1.61
C PRO A 3 27.68 1.13 -2.84
N THR A 4 28.96 0.79 -3.05
CA THR A 4 29.70 1.10 -4.27
C THR A 4 28.85 0.67 -5.46
N GLN A 5 28.35 1.63 -6.23
CA GLN A 5 27.59 1.35 -7.44
C GLN A 5 28.49 0.57 -8.39
N GLN A 6 28.13 -0.69 -8.68
CA GLN A 6 28.77 -1.42 -9.77
C GLN A 6 28.61 -0.63 -11.07
N PRO A 7 29.63 -0.55 -11.93
CA PRO A 7 29.55 0.17 -13.18
C PRO A 7 28.42 -0.42 -14.03
N GLU A 8 27.38 0.38 -14.30
CA GLU A 8 26.28 0.00 -15.18
C GLU A 8 26.87 -0.44 -16.53
N GLU A 9 26.52 -1.63 -16.99
CA GLU A 9 26.93 -2.16 -18.30
C GLU A 9 26.25 -1.35 -19.41
N ARG A 10 26.76 -0.16 -19.73
CA ARG A 10 26.13 0.75 -20.69
C ARG A 10 26.49 0.37 -22.12
N LEU A 11 25.50 0.44 -23.01
CA LEU A 11 25.76 0.32 -24.45
C LEU A 11 26.60 1.50 -24.95
N ALA A 12 27.48 1.26 -25.92
CA ALA A 12 28.20 2.33 -26.60
C ALA A 12 27.20 3.30 -27.27
N GLN A 13 27.55 4.59 -27.31
CA GLN A 13 26.65 5.62 -27.88
C GLN A 13 26.35 5.38 -29.37
N GLU A 14 27.32 4.86 -30.12
CA GLU A 14 27.16 4.49 -31.52
C GLU A 14 26.09 3.39 -31.68
N GLU A 15 26.13 2.37 -30.83
CA GLU A 15 25.16 1.29 -30.83
C GLU A 15 23.75 1.78 -30.43
N VAL A 16 23.67 2.67 -29.44
CA VAL A 16 22.40 3.31 -29.04
C VAL A 16 21.83 4.08 -30.23
N LYS A 17 22.65 4.87 -30.94
CA LYS A 17 22.23 5.63 -32.13
C LYS A 17 21.78 4.70 -33.26
N ARG A 18 22.53 3.62 -33.53
CA ARG A 18 22.20 2.62 -34.57
C ARG A 18 20.84 1.98 -34.30
N LEU A 19 20.66 1.37 -33.12
CA LEU A 19 19.41 0.70 -32.75
C LEU A 19 18.21 1.64 -32.72
N THR A 20 18.40 2.87 -32.23
CA THR A 20 17.32 3.87 -32.21
C THR A 20 16.96 4.33 -33.62
N SER A 21 17.93 4.48 -34.51
CA SER A 21 17.68 4.87 -35.92
C SER A 21 17.03 3.75 -36.71
N GLU A 22 17.45 2.50 -36.51
CA GLU A 22 16.80 1.32 -37.11
C GLU A 22 15.33 1.21 -36.69
N ALA A 23 15.02 1.46 -35.43
CA ALA A 23 13.63 1.47 -34.95
C ALA A 23 12.79 2.57 -35.62
N MET A 24 13.37 3.76 -35.85
CA MET A 24 12.72 4.86 -36.57
C MET A 24 12.43 4.51 -38.04
N ILE A 25 13.37 3.84 -38.71
CA ILE A 25 13.24 3.46 -40.13
C ILE A 25 12.27 2.28 -40.29
N GLY A 26 12.36 1.29 -39.41
CA GLY A 26 11.63 0.02 -39.50
C GLY A 26 10.12 0.10 -39.20
N LYS A 27 9.57 1.30 -38.96
CA LYS A 27 8.15 1.53 -38.61
C LYS A 27 7.64 0.67 -37.45
N ARG A 28 8.52 0.23 -36.54
CA ARG A 28 8.14 -0.68 -35.46
C ARG A 28 7.48 0.06 -34.30
N ILE A 29 6.15 0.10 -34.42
CA ILE A 29 5.09 -0.25 -33.45
C ILE A 29 5.21 0.38 -32.05
N SER A 30 4.25 1.27 -31.78
CA SER A 30 3.65 1.38 -30.44
C SER A 30 2.72 0.17 -30.23
N PRO A 31 2.86 -0.59 -29.13
CA PRO A 31 3.68 -0.32 -27.95
C PRO A 31 5.15 -0.80 -28.08
N PRO A 32 6.11 -0.22 -27.32
CA PRO A 32 7.51 -0.61 -27.33
C PRO A 32 7.69 -2.10 -26.98
N VAL A 33 8.30 -2.88 -27.89
CA VAL A 33 8.51 -4.33 -27.73
C VAL A 33 9.92 -4.63 -27.22
N VAL A 34 10.03 -5.54 -26.25
CA VAL A 34 11.32 -6.01 -25.74
C VAL A 34 12.03 -6.89 -26.76
N GLN A 35 13.25 -6.51 -27.11
CA GLN A 35 14.12 -7.29 -27.97
C GLN A 35 15.05 -8.14 -27.12
N TYR A 36 14.67 -9.40 -27.01
CA TYR A 36 15.46 -10.42 -26.34
C TYR A 36 16.61 -10.91 -27.24
N PRO A 37 17.83 -11.07 -26.71
CA PRO A 37 18.95 -11.61 -27.47
C PRO A 37 18.63 -12.99 -28.09
N GLU A 38 17.93 -13.84 -27.34
CA GLU A 38 17.53 -15.18 -27.77
C GLU A 38 16.50 -15.19 -28.91
N ALA A 39 15.84 -14.07 -29.21
CA ALA A 39 14.86 -13.98 -30.28
C ALA A 39 15.49 -13.69 -31.66
N LYS A 40 16.78 -13.32 -31.71
CA LYS A 40 17.48 -13.06 -32.96
C LYS A 40 17.87 -14.39 -33.61
N GLN A 41 17.20 -14.77 -34.69
CA GLN A 41 17.58 -15.92 -35.50
C GLN A 41 18.69 -15.53 -36.49
N GLY A 42 19.81 -16.25 -36.46
CA GLY A 42 20.89 -16.17 -37.45
C GLY A 42 22.06 -15.24 -37.08
N GLY A 43 23.30 -15.73 -37.26
CA GLY A 43 24.54 -14.94 -37.41
C GLY A 43 25.09 -14.18 -36.20
N SER A 44 24.37 -14.05 -35.08
CA SER A 44 24.88 -13.32 -33.91
C SER A 44 25.91 -14.15 -33.12
N LEU A 45 26.97 -13.49 -32.66
CA LEU A 45 27.94 -14.07 -31.71
C LEU A 45 27.19 -14.66 -30.49
N LEU A 46 27.48 -15.92 -30.14
CA LEU A 46 26.85 -16.60 -29.01
C LEU A 46 27.01 -15.88 -27.67
N SER A 47 28.07 -15.05 -27.53
CA SER A 47 28.29 -14.20 -26.36
C SER A 47 27.21 -13.12 -26.16
N VAL A 48 26.47 -12.75 -27.22
CA VAL A 48 25.37 -11.77 -27.15
C VAL A 48 24.16 -12.33 -26.40
N LEU A 49 23.99 -13.66 -26.36
CA LEU A 49 22.84 -14.32 -25.74
C LEU A 49 22.65 -13.95 -24.25
N PHE A 50 23.75 -13.68 -23.55
CA PHE A 50 23.74 -13.34 -22.12
C PHE A 50 23.69 -11.83 -21.84
N LYS A 51 23.65 -10.98 -22.88
CA LYS A 51 23.53 -9.53 -22.71
C LYS A 51 22.12 -9.11 -22.30
N TRP A 52 22.00 -7.89 -21.80
CA TRP A 52 20.72 -7.36 -21.36
C TRP A 52 19.79 -7.12 -22.57
N PRO A 53 18.50 -7.50 -22.47
CA PRO A 53 17.53 -7.18 -23.50
C PRO A 53 17.40 -5.67 -23.73
N VAL A 54 17.01 -5.31 -24.94
CA VAL A 54 16.93 -3.91 -25.36
C VAL A 54 15.48 -3.54 -25.70
N ILE A 55 15.08 -2.36 -25.28
CA ILE A 55 13.79 -1.75 -25.60
C ILE A 55 14.08 -0.41 -26.25
N VAL A 56 13.49 -0.17 -27.42
CA VAL A 56 13.65 1.10 -28.12
C VAL A 56 12.31 1.82 -28.12
N CYS A 57 12.27 3.04 -27.57
CA CYS A 57 11.08 3.86 -27.48
C CYS A 57 11.26 5.16 -28.26
N VAL A 58 10.52 5.28 -29.37
CA VAL A 58 10.53 6.48 -30.22
C VAL A 58 9.10 6.97 -30.49
N PRO A 59 8.48 7.72 -29.57
CA PRO A 59 7.08 8.13 -29.70
C PRO A 59 6.83 9.10 -30.88
N GLY A 60 7.84 9.87 -31.29
CA GLY A 60 7.72 10.82 -32.42
C GLY A 60 7.46 10.19 -33.80
N CYS A 61 7.59 8.86 -33.94
CA CYS A 61 7.32 8.14 -35.18
C CYS A 61 5.84 7.81 -35.42
N LEU A 62 4.96 8.13 -34.46
CA LEU A 62 3.53 7.82 -34.52
C LEU A 62 2.73 8.81 -35.36
N HIS A 63 3.24 10.03 -35.55
CA HIS A 63 2.56 11.04 -36.34
C HIS A 63 2.73 10.80 -37.85
N PRO A 64 1.69 11.00 -38.69
CA PRO A 64 1.80 10.84 -40.15
C PRO A 64 2.93 11.65 -40.78
N SER A 65 3.22 12.84 -40.23
CA SER A 65 4.31 13.72 -40.67
C SER A 65 5.71 13.25 -40.26
N ARG A 66 5.83 12.23 -39.40
CA ARG A 66 7.08 11.69 -38.82
C ARG A 66 7.96 12.74 -38.15
N LYS A 67 7.38 13.87 -37.77
CA LYS A 67 8.04 14.95 -37.05
C LYS A 67 7.61 14.92 -35.60
N PRO A 68 8.54 15.08 -34.64
CA PRO A 68 8.16 15.25 -33.25
C PRO A 68 7.28 16.50 -33.08
N PHE A 69 6.36 16.47 -32.14
CA PHE A 69 5.54 17.60 -31.71
C PHE A 69 6.18 18.27 -30.48
N CYS A 70 6.06 19.59 -30.35
CA CYS A 70 6.57 20.30 -29.19
C CYS A 70 5.53 20.36 -28.06
N PRO A 71 5.74 19.68 -26.91
CA PRO A 71 4.79 19.69 -25.80
C PRO A 71 4.82 20.99 -24.98
N MET A 72 5.66 21.97 -25.35
CA MET A 72 5.74 23.24 -24.63
C MET A 72 4.44 24.04 -24.85
N PRO A 73 3.78 24.53 -23.79
CA PRO A 73 2.54 25.29 -23.92
C PRO A 73 2.70 26.48 -24.87
N GLY A 74 1.77 26.63 -25.82
CA GLY A 74 1.77 27.71 -26.80
C GLY A 74 2.84 27.62 -27.90
N CYS A 75 3.66 26.57 -27.92
CA CYS A 75 4.72 26.42 -28.91
C CYS A 75 4.29 25.51 -30.07
N SER A 76 4.43 26.00 -31.30
CA SER A 76 4.16 25.26 -32.54
C SER A 76 5.43 24.76 -33.25
N CYS A 77 6.61 24.90 -32.62
CA CYS A 77 7.87 24.53 -33.26
C CYS A 77 7.96 23.02 -33.51
N THR A 78 8.76 22.63 -34.52
CA THR A 78 9.22 21.25 -34.64
C THR A 78 10.47 21.08 -33.77
N PRO A 79 10.44 20.25 -32.73
CA PRO A 79 11.59 20.00 -31.87
C PRO A 79 12.74 19.37 -32.64
N SER A 80 13.97 19.73 -32.28
CA SER A 80 15.16 19.09 -32.82
C SER A 80 15.61 17.91 -31.95
N LEU A 81 16.28 16.95 -32.57
CA LEU A 81 16.99 15.90 -31.88
C LEU A 81 18.15 16.51 -31.08
N LYS A 82 18.12 16.36 -29.74
CA LYS A 82 19.23 16.80 -28.88
C LYS A 82 20.22 15.68 -28.63
N GLN A 83 19.73 14.52 -28.21
CA GLN A 83 20.61 13.41 -27.84
C GLN A 83 19.87 12.06 -27.84
N TYR A 84 20.58 11.01 -28.23
CA TYR A 84 20.18 9.64 -27.94
C TYR A 84 20.54 9.29 -26.49
N LYS A 85 19.61 8.68 -25.77
CA LYS A 85 19.75 8.34 -24.37
C LYS A 85 19.45 6.87 -24.16
N GLN A 86 20.01 6.35 -23.07
CA GLN A 86 19.71 5.02 -22.56
C GLN A 86 19.47 5.11 -21.05
N ARG A 87 18.67 4.20 -20.54
CA ARG A 87 18.42 4.03 -19.11
C ARG A 87 18.25 2.55 -18.79
N VAL A 88 18.65 2.15 -17.60
CA VAL A 88 18.41 0.79 -17.09
C VAL A 88 16.97 0.69 -16.59
N VAL A 89 16.27 -0.35 -17.03
CA VAL A 89 14.94 -0.70 -16.52
C VAL A 89 15.03 -2.03 -15.78
N GLU A 90 14.49 -2.05 -14.56
CA GLU A 90 14.38 -3.25 -13.75
C GLU A 90 13.06 -3.96 -14.07
N GLU A 91 13.17 -5.22 -14.47
CA GLU A 91 12.05 -6.13 -14.74
C GLU A 91 12.16 -7.37 -13.84
N VAL A 92 11.07 -8.13 -13.74
CA VAL A 92 11.02 -9.38 -12.98
C VAL A 92 12.13 -10.37 -13.39
N ASP A 93 12.30 -10.64 -14.68
CA ASP A 93 13.18 -11.72 -15.15
C ASP A 93 14.56 -11.26 -15.63
N ALA A 94 14.78 -9.95 -15.80
CA ALA A 94 16.05 -9.38 -16.24
C ALA A 94 16.11 -7.85 -15.99
N LYS A 95 17.27 -7.26 -16.29
CA LYS A 95 17.42 -5.83 -16.54
C LYS A 95 17.40 -5.54 -18.03
N PHE A 96 16.83 -4.41 -18.42
CA PHE A 96 16.75 -3.98 -19.81
C PHE A 96 17.46 -2.64 -20.04
N HIS A 97 17.93 -2.43 -21.27
CA HIS A 97 18.26 -1.10 -21.77
C HIS A 97 17.05 -0.48 -22.44
N LEU A 98 16.52 0.59 -21.84
CA LEU A 98 15.56 1.47 -22.51
C LEU A 98 16.32 2.55 -23.28
N LEU A 99 16.27 2.47 -24.61
CA LEU A 99 16.83 3.44 -25.54
C LEU A 99 15.76 4.42 -25.98
N TYR A 100 16.11 5.70 -25.97
CA TYR A 100 15.16 6.74 -26.29
C TYR A 100 15.79 8.03 -26.80
N ILE A 101 14.95 8.91 -27.35
CA ILE A 101 15.37 10.18 -27.92
C ILE A 101 15.00 11.33 -26.97
N LYS A 102 15.97 12.18 -26.65
CA LYS A 102 15.72 13.46 -26.01
C LYS A 102 15.59 14.55 -27.09
N TYR A 103 14.44 15.19 -27.13
CA TYR A 103 14.15 16.31 -28.02
C TYR A 103 14.37 17.65 -27.31
N GLN A 104 14.57 18.70 -28.11
CA GLN A 104 14.68 20.08 -27.64
C GLN A 104 13.73 20.99 -28.41
N CYS A 105 12.89 21.71 -27.66
CA CYS A 105 12.07 22.80 -28.16
C CYS A 105 12.95 23.84 -28.87
N GLN A 106 12.52 24.26 -30.05
CA GLN A 106 13.17 25.33 -30.83
C GLN A 106 12.53 26.71 -30.62
N GLY A 107 11.44 26.79 -29.85
CA GLY A 107 10.88 28.06 -29.38
C GLY A 107 11.69 28.68 -28.24
N GLU A 108 11.21 29.81 -27.73
CA GLU A 108 11.92 30.64 -26.74
C GLU A 108 12.34 29.90 -25.47
N SER A 109 11.51 28.98 -25.00
CA SER A 109 11.78 28.22 -23.77
C SER A 109 12.98 27.27 -23.85
N LYS A 110 13.39 26.85 -25.06
CA LYS A 110 14.47 25.87 -25.33
C LYS A 110 14.43 24.59 -24.46
N GLY A 111 13.27 24.26 -23.89
CA GLY A 111 13.07 23.13 -22.98
C GLY A 111 13.37 21.79 -23.64
N CYS A 112 13.91 20.84 -22.88
CA CYS A 112 14.23 19.51 -23.39
C CYS A 112 13.33 18.45 -22.77
N PHE A 113 12.84 17.52 -23.59
CA PHE A 113 11.84 16.55 -23.16
C PHE A 113 12.04 15.18 -23.81
N PHE A 114 11.51 14.18 -23.14
CA PHE A 114 11.31 12.82 -23.64
C PHE A 114 9.94 12.32 -23.15
N ASN A 115 9.69 12.46 -21.84
CA ASN A 115 8.45 12.05 -21.18
C ASN A 115 7.22 12.92 -21.53
N ASP A 116 7.43 14.21 -21.86
CA ASP A 116 6.32 15.15 -22.10
C ASP A 116 5.57 14.88 -23.42
N PHE A 117 6.12 13.99 -24.26
CA PHE A 117 5.45 13.48 -25.45
C PHE A 117 4.29 12.55 -25.10
N ASN A 118 4.45 11.73 -24.05
CA ASN A 118 3.38 10.88 -23.55
C ASN A 118 2.29 11.75 -22.87
N ALA A 119 2.67 12.86 -22.21
CA ALA A 119 1.77 13.70 -21.42
C ALA A 119 0.58 14.33 -22.17
N ARG A 120 0.64 14.45 -23.52
CA ARG A 120 -0.47 14.97 -24.33
C ARG A 120 -1.30 13.89 -25.03
N GLU A 121 -0.78 12.68 -25.14
CA GLU A 121 -1.46 11.56 -25.80
C GLU A 121 -1.78 10.50 -24.75
N THR A 122 -2.93 10.67 -24.10
CA THR A 122 -3.39 9.89 -22.94
C THR A 122 -3.28 8.37 -23.15
N GLN A 123 -3.50 7.92 -24.39
CA GLN A 123 -3.36 6.51 -24.78
C GLN A 123 -1.92 5.98 -24.58
N LEU A 124 -0.90 6.77 -24.87
CA LEU A 124 0.51 6.34 -24.73
C LEU A 124 0.95 6.25 -23.26
N ILE A 125 0.44 7.11 -22.37
CA ILE A 125 0.77 7.04 -20.93
C ILE A 125 0.21 5.75 -20.31
N ILE A 126 -1.05 5.44 -20.61
CA ILE A 126 -1.75 4.29 -20.03
C ILE A 126 -1.07 2.98 -20.46
N HIS A 127 -0.67 2.87 -21.74
CA HIS A 127 0.01 1.69 -22.26
C HIS A 127 1.53 1.67 -22.00
N PHE A 128 2.12 2.71 -21.45
CA PHE A 128 3.56 2.71 -21.17
C PHE A 128 3.89 1.73 -20.04
N PRO A 129 4.70 0.68 -20.29
CA PRO A 129 4.86 -0.42 -19.33
C PRO A 129 5.87 -0.13 -18.20
N PHE A 130 6.41 1.09 -18.11
CA PHE A 130 7.46 1.44 -17.16
C PHE A 130 7.14 2.69 -16.33
N VAL A 131 7.46 2.64 -15.05
CA VAL A 131 7.57 3.79 -14.16
C VAL A 131 9.00 4.31 -14.23
N LEU A 132 9.19 5.52 -14.76
CA LEU A 132 10.52 6.10 -14.97
C LEU A 132 10.88 7.10 -13.86
N THR A 133 12.05 6.90 -13.25
CA THR A 133 12.70 7.88 -12.36
C THR A 133 13.83 8.60 -13.10
N LYS A 134 14.52 9.56 -12.44
CA LYS A 134 15.70 10.22 -13.05
C LYS A 134 16.81 9.21 -13.42
N LYS A 135 17.06 8.21 -12.56
CA LYS A 135 18.18 7.27 -12.66
C LYS A 135 17.80 5.93 -13.31
N HIS A 136 16.68 5.32 -12.90
CA HIS A 136 16.26 3.99 -13.34
C HIS A 136 14.80 3.98 -13.83
N GLY A 137 14.42 2.94 -14.57
CA GLY A 137 13.01 2.58 -14.79
C GLY A 137 12.66 1.30 -14.02
N ILE A 138 11.39 1.15 -13.67
CA ILE A 138 10.85 -0.07 -13.07
C ILE A 138 9.63 -0.47 -13.88
N SER A 139 9.51 -1.72 -14.28
CA SER A 139 8.32 -2.18 -15.00
C SER A 139 7.07 -2.21 -14.12
N LYS A 140 5.90 -2.08 -14.74
CA LYS A 140 4.60 -2.23 -14.07
C LYS A 140 4.47 -3.63 -13.44
N SER A 141 4.87 -4.68 -14.16
CA SER A 141 4.91 -6.06 -13.66
C SER A 141 5.81 -6.25 -12.44
N LEU A 142 6.98 -5.62 -12.41
CA LEU A 142 7.84 -5.64 -11.22
C LEU A 142 7.17 -4.86 -10.07
N MET A 143 6.56 -3.71 -10.35
CA MET A 143 5.85 -2.94 -9.33
C MET A 143 4.63 -3.65 -8.75
N GLU A 144 3.90 -4.44 -9.53
CA GLU A 144 2.82 -5.31 -9.04
C GLU A 144 3.36 -6.36 -8.06
N LEU A 145 4.46 -7.02 -8.42
CA LEU A 145 5.10 -8.00 -7.53
C LEU A 145 5.64 -7.35 -6.25
N VAL A 146 6.17 -6.12 -6.35
CA VAL A 146 6.58 -5.30 -5.20
C VAL A 146 5.36 -4.91 -4.35
N HIS A 147 4.23 -4.54 -4.97
CA HIS A 147 3.00 -4.21 -4.26
C HIS A 147 2.49 -5.38 -3.42
N GLU A 148 2.40 -6.57 -4.01
CA GLU A 148 2.02 -7.79 -3.30
C GLU A 148 3.04 -8.15 -2.20
N GLY A 149 4.33 -7.97 -2.47
CA GLY A 149 5.39 -8.15 -1.49
C GLY A 149 5.26 -7.21 -0.29
N MET A 150 4.91 -5.95 -0.52
CA MET A 150 4.71 -4.95 0.53
C MET A 150 3.51 -5.29 1.42
N LEU A 151 2.40 -5.76 0.83
CA LEU A 151 1.18 -6.13 1.55
C LEU A 151 1.22 -7.54 2.17
N SER A 152 2.09 -8.42 1.70
CA SER A 152 2.30 -9.76 2.25
C SER A 152 2.93 -9.69 3.65
N PRO A 153 2.63 -10.59 4.60
CA PRO A 153 3.32 -10.66 5.90
C PRO A 153 4.85 -10.76 5.82
N HIS A 154 5.39 -11.40 4.76
CA HIS A 154 6.82 -11.68 4.59
C HIS A 154 7.63 -10.53 4.01
N GLY A 155 6.98 -9.47 3.52
CA GLY A 155 7.64 -8.28 3.00
C GLY A 155 8.45 -8.52 1.73
N LEU A 156 9.22 -7.49 1.36
CA LEU A 156 10.00 -7.49 0.12
C LEU A 156 11.18 -8.46 0.10
N SER A 157 11.65 -8.95 1.25
CA SER A 157 12.78 -9.91 1.27
C SER A 157 12.45 -11.15 0.43
N SER A 158 11.27 -11.73 0.66
CA SER A 158 10.78 -12.88 -0.11
C SER A 158 10.58 -12.57 -1.60
N THR A 159 10.11 -11.36 -1.91
CA THR A 159 9.96 -10.88 -3.29
C THR A 159 11.30 -10.76 -4.00
N VAL A 160 12.29 -10.14 -3.37
CA VAL A 160 13.64 -9.97 -3.91
C VAL A 160 14.32 -11.31 -4.14
N ASP A 161 14.19 -12.26 -3.20
CA ASP A 161 14.73 -13.60 -3.38
C ASP A 161 14.01 -14.39 -4.49
N SER A 162 12.70 -14.21 -4.64
CA SER A 162 11.94 -14.76 -5.78
C SER A 162 12.47 -14.21 -7.11
N ILE A 163 12.72 -12.91 -7.19
CA ILE A 163 13.28 -12.25 -8.38
C ILE A 163 14.68 -12.81 -8.68
N LYS A 164 15.57 -12.93 -7.69
CA LYS A 164 16.90 -13.52 -7.87
C LYS A 164 16.81 -14.93 -8.46
N ARG A 165 15.94 -15.78 -7.90
CA ARG A 165 15.72 -17.15 -8.41
C ARG A 165 15.17 -17.16 -9.84
N ARG A 166 14.28 -16.24 -10.21
CA ARG A 166 13.77 -16.12 -11.58
C ARG A 166 14.86 -15.73 -12.56
N ARG A 167 15.70 -14.75 -12.20
CA ARG A 167 16.86 -14.31 -13.00
C ARG A 167 17.90 -15.43 -13.15
N GLU A 168 18.15 -16.20 -12.09
CA GLU A 168 19.02 -17.39 -12.16
C GLU A 168 18.41 -18.50 -13.04
N LYS A 169 17.10 -18.77 -12.93
CA LYS A 169 16.41 -19.71 -13.81
C LYS A 169 16.51 -19.29 -15.28
N ARG A 170 16.42 -18.00 -15.57
CA ARG A 170 16.64 -17.44 -16.92
C ARG A 170 18.05 -17.75 -17.42
N TYR A 171 19.09 -17.60 -16.59
CA TYR A 171 20.46 -17.97 -16.96
C TYR A 171 20.54 -19.41 -17.45
N TYR A 172 19.98 -20.37 -16.72
CA TYR A 172 20.02 -21.77 -17.14
C TYR A 172 19.25 -22.01 -18.45
N LYS A 173 18.14 -21.30 -18.69
CA LYS A 173 17.43 -21.35 -19.97
C LYS A 173 18.32 -20.84 -21.13
N LEU A 174 19.02 -19.74 -20.93
CA LEU A 174 19.96 -19.19 -21.92
C LEU A 174 21.15 -20.13 -22.14
N LEU A 175 21.65 -20.78 -21.08
CA LEU A 175 22.73 -21.77 -21.18
C LEU A 175 22.30 -23.00 -21.99
N CYS A 176 21.06 -23.45 -21.86
CA CYS A 176 20.51 -24.53 -22.70
C CYS A 176 20.45 -24.14 -24.18
N LEU A 177 20.00 -22.91 -24.48
CA LEU A 177 19.98 -22.39 -25.86
C LEU A 177 21.38 -22.25 -26.43
N PHE A 178 22.32 -21.72 -25.63
CA PHE A 178 23.74 -21.66 -25.98
C PHE A 178 24.28 -23.04 -26.36
N ALA A 179 24.08 -24.05 -25.50
CA ALA A 179 24.56 -25.40 -25.74
C ALA A 179 23.91 -26.04 -26.99
N ALA A 180 22.62 -25.79 -27.22
CA ALA A 180 21.94 -26.26 -28.43
C ALA A 180 22.54 -25.64 -29.70
N GLN A 181 22.81 -24.33 -29.70
CA GLN A 181 23.36 -23.63 -30.85
C GLN A 181 24.83 -23.98 -31.10
N VAL A 182 25.62 -24.21 -30.05
CA VAL A 182 26.99 -24.76 -30.18
C VAL A 182 26.96 -26.12 -30.87
N ARG A 183 26.11 -27.05 -30.38
CA ARG A 183 25.97 -28.38 -31.00
C ARG A 183 25.57 -28.29 -32.47
N GLN A 184 24.59 -27.44 -32.79
CA GLN A 184 24.15 -27.25 -34.17
C GLN A 184 25.27 -26.69 -35.05
N THR A 185 26.04 -25.71 -34.56
CA THR A 185 27.15 -25.11 -35.31
C THR A 185 28.28 -26.12 -35.54
N GLN A 186 28.56 -26.97 -34.56
CA GLN A 186 29.57 -28.03 -34.67
C GLN A 186 29.20 -29.13 -35.68
N LEU A 187 27.90 -29.37 -35.92
CA LEU A 187 27.46 -30.27 -36.99
C LEU A 187 27.86 -29.76 -38.38
N TRP A 188 27.81 -28.44 -38.60
CA TRP A 188 28.19 -27.81 -39.87
C TRP A 188 29.68 -27.47 -39.96
N ASN A 189 30.33 -27.21 -38.82
CA ASN A 189 31.74 -26.93 -38.71
C ASN A 189 32.34 -27.64 -37.47
N PRO A 190 32.89 -28.86 -37.63
CA PRO A 190 33.48 -29.62 -36.52
C PRO A 190 34.63 -28.91 -35.80
N LEU A 191 35.29 -27.96 -36.48
CA LEU A 191 36.39 -27.16 -35.92
C LEU A 191 35.89 -25.90 -35.18
N TYR A 192 34.58 -25.70 -35.07
CA TYR A 192 34.01 -24.55 -34.38
C TYR A 192 34.35 -24.56 -32.89
N PHE A 193 35.11 -23.55 -32.47
CA PHE A 193 35.43 -23.28 -31.08
C PHE A 193 34.45 -22.28 -30.48
N ALA A 194 33.58 -22.75 -29.59
CA ALA A 194 32.59 -21.91 -28.94
C ALA A 194 33.23 -20.99 -27.90
N PRO A 195 32.76 -19.73 -27.74
CA PRO A 195 33.21 -18.87 -26.65
C PRO A 195 32.77 -19.45 -25.30
N SER A 196 33.51 -19.17 -24.22
CA SER A 196 33.07 -19.58 -22.88
C SER A 196 31.85 -18.75 -22.44
N PRO A 197 30.73 -19.38 -22.04
CA PRO A 197 29.61 -18.65 -21.46
C PRO A 197 30.01 -18.09 -20.08
N PRO A 198 29.41 -16.97 -19.64
CA PRO A 198 29.62 -16.47 -18.29
C PRO A 198 29.14 -17.50 -17.26
N SER A 199 29.73 -17.51 -16.07
CA SER A 199 29.23 -18.33 -14.97
C SER A 199 27.89 -17.80 -14.43
N ALA A 200 27.14 -18.65 -13.72
CA ALA A 200 25.89 -18.22 -13.07
C ALA A 200 26.12 -17.04 -12.12
N ALA A 201 27.24 -17.04 -11.37
CA ALA A 201 27.60 -15.95 -10.47
C ALA A 201 27.92 -14.64 -11.22
N GLN A 202 28.63 -14.72 -12.35
CA GLN A 202 28.92 -13.56 -13.20
C GLN A 202 27.65 -13.00 -13.84
N PHE A 203 26.74 -13.87 -14.30
CA PHE A 203 25.45 -13.42 -14.84
C PHE A 203 24.59 -12.77 -13.75
N CYS A 204 24.43 -13.44 -12.60
CA CYS A 204 23.60 -12.96 -11.50
C CYS A 204 24.11 -11.66 -10.86
N SER A 205 25.42 -11.39 -10.89
CA SER A 205 25.96 -10.12 -10.39
C SER A 205 25.50 -8.94 -11.26
N THR A 206 25.57 -9.07 -12.59
CA THR A 206 25.06 -8.03 -13.53
C THR A 206 23.54 -7.92 -13.47
N GLN A 207 22.85 -9.02 -13.20
CA GLN A 207 21.39 -9.11 -13.08
C GLN A 207 20.89 -8.96 -11.64
N CYS A 208 21.66 -8.38 -10.72
CA CYS A 208 21.24 -8.26 -9.32
C CYS A 208 20.03 -7.30 -9.20
N PRO A 209 18.88 -7.72 -8.63
CA PRO A 209 17.72 -6.84 -8.50
C PRO A 209 17.98 -5.70 -7.52
N LEU A 210 17.18 -4.64 -7.63
CA LEU A 210 17.17 -3.56 -6.65
C LEU A 210 16.91 -4.10 -5.24
N GLY A 211 17.58 -3.50 -4.25
CA GLY A 211 17.41 -3.85 -2.86
C GLY A 211 16.02 -3.48 -2.32
N PRO A 212 15.59 -4.09 -1.20
CA PRO A 212 14.29 -3.80 -0.56
C PRO A 212 14.06 -2.31 -0.26
N GLU A 213 15.10 -1.56 0.10
CA GLU A 213 15.00 -0.13 0.41
C GLU A 213 14.60 0.71 -0.81
N THR A 214 15.30 0.52 -1.94
CA THR A 214 14.99 1.23 -3.19
C THR A 214 13.61 0.87 -3.71
N LEU A 215 13.23 -0.40 -3.63
CA LEU A 215 11.90 -0.87 -4.03
C LEU A 215 10.80 -0.31 -3.11
N SER A 216 11.05 -0.22 -1.81
CA SER A 216 10.12 0.40 -0.84
C SER A 216 9.90 1.88 -1.15
N ALA A 217 10.97 2.63 -1.43
CA ALA A 217 10.89 4.04 -1.78
C ALA A 217 10.10 4.26 -3.09
N ALA A 218 10.36 3.44 -4.11
CA ALA A 218 9.61 3.48 -5.36
C ALA A 218 8.12 3.16 -5.15
N TRP A 219 7.82 2.15 -4.31
CA TRP A 219 6.45 1.78 -3.97
C TRP A 219 5.72 2.89 -3.20
N LEU A 220 6.37 3.55 -2.24
CA LEU A 220 5.81 4.69 -1.51
C LEU A 220 5.46 5.85 -2.45
N GLN A 221 6.32 6.12 -3.44
CA GLN A 221 6.07 7.15 -4.44
C GLN A 221 4.88 6.79 -5.34
N MET A 222 4.82 5.54 -5.82
CA MET A 222 3.74 5.08 -6.70
C MET A 222 2.39 5.04 -5.98
N THR A 223 2.37 4.59 -4.72
CA THR A 223 1.13 4.42 -3.95
C THR A 223 0.67 5.69 -3.25
N ARG A 224 1.27 6.85 -3.54
CA ARG A 224 0.94 8.12 -2.89
C ARG A 224 -0.54 8.50 -3.00
N ILE A 225 -1.16 8.17 -4.13
CA ILE A 225 -2.57 8.47 -4.41
C ILE A 225 -3.53 7.81 -3.42
N TYR A 226 -3.16 6.66 -2.86
CA TYR A 226 -3.99 5.95 -1.88
C TYR A 226 -4.23 6.75 -0.60
N SER A 227 -3.32 7.66 -0.21
CA SER A 227 -3.57 8.50 0.97
C SER A 227 -4.74 9.43 0.74
N SER A 228 -4.71 10.16 -0.38
CA SER A 228 -5.76 11.13 -0.70
C SER A 228 -7.07 10.42 -0.98
N LEU A 229 -7.05 9.30 -1.72
CA LEU A 229 -8.23 8.47 -1.94
C LEU A 229 -8.81 7.93 -0.63
N CYS A 230 -7.98 7.52 0.32
CA CYS A 230 -8.44 7.04 1.62
C CYS A 230 -9.20 8.14 2.37
N GLU A 231 -8.67 9.36 2.43
CA GLU A 231 -9.34 10.47 3.12
C GLU A 231 -10.66 10.86 2.44
N VAL A 232 -10.67 10.94 1.10
CA VAL A 232 -11.89 11.25 0.34
C VAL A 232 -12.94 10.15 0.57
N LEU A 233 -12.56 8.88 0.44
CA LEU A 233 -13.47 7.75 0.63
C LEU A 233 -14.08 7.74 2.02
N MET A 234 -13.28 7.94 3.08
CA MET A 234 -13.78 8.02 4.45
C MET A 234 -14.79 9.18 4.59
N LYS A 235 -14.45 10.37 4.07
CA LYS A 235 -15.31 11.56 4.10
C LYS A 235 -16.63 11.40 3.34
N THR A 236 -16.62 10.71 2.19
CA THR A 236 -17.82 10.49 1.37
C THR A 236 -18.62 9.27 1.81
N THR A 237 -18.07 8.42 2.69
CA THR A 237 -18.79 7.25 3.22
C THR A 237 -19.85 7.72 4.20
N LYS A 238 -21.09 7.29 3.97
CA LYS A 238 -22.25 7.64 4.79
C LYS A 238 -22.55 6.59 5.84
N VAL A 239 -23.10 7.05 6.95
CA VAL A 239 -23.73 6.26 8.02
C VAL A 239 -25.23 6.41 7.81
N LYS A 240 -25.96 5.33 7.61
CA LYS A 240 -27.42 5.37 7.46
C LYS A 240 -28.16 4.95 8.73
N LYS A 241 -27.52 4.12 9.56
CA LYS A 241 -28.19 3.50 10.71
C LYS A 241 -27.28 3.40 11.91
N THR A 242 -26.06 2.88 11.75
CA THR A 242 -25.20 2.61 12.90
C THR A 242 -23.75 2.96 12.65
N LEU A 243 -23.13 3.60 13.61
CA LEU A 243 -21.68 3.80 13.67
C LEU A 243 -21.10 2.97 14.81
N ARG A 244 -20.09 2.16 14.53
CA ARG A 244 -19.38 1.33 15.51
C ARG A 244 -18.06 1.98 15.90
N VAL A 245 -17.78 2.02 17.21
CA VAL A 245 -16.64 2.75 17.82
C VAL A 245 -15.70 1.81 18.60
N ASP A 246 -15.83 0.50 18.45
CA ASP A 246 -15.15 -0.54 19.23
C ASP A 246 -13.92 -1.16 18.51
N HIS A 247 -13.48 -0.58 17.40
CA HIS A 247 -12.41 -1.17 16.59
C HIS A 247 -11.05 -0.58 16.91
N SER A 248 -10.48 -0.95 18.06
CA SER A 248 -9.07 -0.66 18.34
C SER A 248 -8.13 -1.82 17.95
N VAL A 249 -6.98 -1.47 17.38
CA VAL A 249 -5.91 -2.42 17.03
C VAL A 249 -4.57 -1.89 17.53
N LYS A 250 -3.77 -2.75 18.17
CA LYS A 250 -2.37 -2.46 18.56
C LYS A 250 -1.45 -2.38 17.34
N PHE A 251 -1.68 -1.39 16.49
CA PHE A 251 -1.02 -1.18 15.20
C PHE A 251 0.39 -0.61 15.38
N CYS A 252 0.53 0.42 16.21
CA CYS A 252 1.79 1.15 16.37
C CYS A 252 2.94 0.30 16.96
N LYS A 253 2.63 -0.79 17.67
CA LYS A 253 3.64 -1.73 18.20
C LYS A 253 4.55 -2.34 17.13
N LYS A 254 4.07 -2.38 15.87
CA LYS A 254 4.80 -2.94 14.72
C LYS A 254 5.47 -1.87 13.88
N LEU A 255 5.26 -0.60 14.22
CA LEU A 255 5.88 0.53 13.53
C LEU A 255 7.21 0.87 14.18
N LYS A 256 8.14 1.24 13.32
CA LYS A 256 9.50 1.61 13.66
C LYS A 256 9.83 2.99 13.13
N VAL A 257 10.64 3.72 13.88
CA VAL A 257 11.13 5.05 13.52
C VAL A 257 12.66 4.99 13.46
N TRP A 258 13.24 5.71 12.51
CA TRP A 258 14.69 5.84 12.37
C TRP A 258 15.03 7.32 12.57
N PRO A 259 15.38 7.73 13.80
CA PRO A 259 15.79 9.10 14.05
C PRO A 259 17.13 9.39 13.37
N GLY A 260 17.15 10.42 12.53
CA GLY A 260 18.38 11.15 12.15
C GLY A 260 19.53 10.33 11.57
N GLY A 261 19.27 9.39 10.65
CA GLY A 261 20.33 8.70 9.89
C GLY A 261 21.30 7.84 10.72
N THR A 262 21.00 7.63 12.01
CA THR A 262 21.85 6.88 12.96
C THR A 262 21.94 5.38 12.66
N GLY A 263 21.15 4.88 11.70
CA GLY A 263 21.05 3.46 11.36
C GLY A 263 20.39 2.60 12.44
N LYS A 264 20.07 3.17 13.61
CA LYS A 264 19.38 2.49 14.70
C LYS A 264 17.87 2.72 14.61
N CYS A 265 17.15 1.62 14.74
CA CYS A 265 15.70 1.54 14.64
C CYS A 265 15.12 1.59 16.05
N GLU A 266 14.30 2.60 16.34
CA GLU A 266 13.59 2.72 17.61
C GLU A 266 12.14 2.26 17.43
N SER A 267 11.60 1.57 18.44
CA SER A 267 10.14 1.43 18.54
C SER A 267 9.55 2.79 18.86
N MET A 268 8.35 3.08 18.37
CA MET A 268 7.59 4.23 18.89
C MET A 268 7.50 4.10 20.41
N ARG A 269 8.04 5.09 21.13
CA ARG A 269 8.13 5.09 22.60
C ARG A 269 6.73 5.04 23.24
N ASP A 270 5.74 5.56 22.50
CA ASP A 270 4.37 5.82 22.91
C ASP A 270 3.38 5.10 21.98
N ALA A 271 3.28 3.77 22.09
CA ALA A 271 2.53 2.96 21.14
C ALA A 271 1.00 3.11 21.31
N LYS A 272 0.41 4.09 20.62
CA LYS A 272 -1.05 4.26 20.47
C LYS A 272 -1.72 3.06 19.78
N MET A 273 -2.99 2.86 20.05
CA MET A 273 -3.87 1.98 19.29
C MET A 273 -4.44 2.73 18.08
N LEU A 274 -4.70 2.01 17.00
CA LEU A 274 -5.47 2.52 15.87
C LEU A 274 -6.95 2.29 16.16
N LEU A 275 -7.73 3.35 16.31
CA LEU A 275 -9.18 3.31 16.40
C LEU A 275 -9.79 3.49 15.00
N LEU A 276 -10.76 2.65 14.64
CA LEU A 276 -11.53 2.74 13.40
C LEU A 276 -13.01 2.91 13.71
N LEU A 277 -13.67 3.79 12.98
CA LEU A 277 -15.12 3.91 13.00
C LEU A 277 -15.71 3.20 11.78
N GLN A 278 -16.69 2.32 12.00
CA GLN A 278 -17.32 1.56 10.93
C GLN A 278 -18.82 1.87 10.83
N ASN A 279 -19.34 2.02 9.61
CA ASN A 279 -20.78 2.10 9.41
C ASN A 279 -21.43 0.71 9.51
N GLU A 280 -22.74 0.69 9.38
CA GLU A 280 -23.59 -0.49 9.52
C GLU A 280 -23.30 -1.65 8.54
N ILE A 281 -22.62 -1.39 7.43
CA ILE A 281 -22.17 -2.42 6.47
C ILE A 281 -20.70 -2.81 6.64
N GLY A 282 -19.98 -2.15 7.55
CA GLY A 282 -18.57 -2.40 7.85
C GLY A 282 -17.58 -1.58 7.02
N GLN A 283 -18.00 -0.53 6.31
CA GLN A 283 -17.06 0.42 5.71
C GLN A 283 -16.45 1.32 6.80
N ILE A 284 -15.17 1.64 6.65
CA ILE A 284 -14.44 2.52 7.55
C ILE A 284 -14.80 3.97 7.20
N VAL A 285 -15.42 4.68 8.14
CA VAL A 285 -15.84 6.08 7.99
C VAL A 285 -14.79 7.03 8.58
N GLY A 286 -14.01 6.56 9.55
CA GLY A 286 -12.98 7.37 10.21
C GLY A 286 -11.90 6.52 10.86
N ARG A 287 -10.76 7.16 11.14
CA ARG A 287 -9.64 6.58 11.89
C ARG A 287 -8.90 7.64 12.71
N CYS A 288 -8.36 7.25 13.84
CA CYS A 288 -7.40 8.02 14.62
C CYS A 288 -6.43 7.11 15.38
N PHE A 289 -5.33 7.67 15.87
CA PHE A 289 -4.48 7.01 16.85
C PHE A 289 -4.87 7.49 18.25
N THR A 290 -5.08 6.54 19.17
CA THR A 290 -5.56 6.83 20.51
C THR A 290 -4.88 5.98 21.58
N TRP A 291 -4.76 6.50 22.79
CA TRP A 291 -4.32 5.76 23.98
C TRP A 291 -5.40 4.84 24.55
N SER A 292 -6.65 5.28 24.49
CA SER A 292 -7.82 4.56 24.97
C SER A 292 -9.04 4.94 24.13
N GLU A 293 -10.09 4.13 24.13
CA GLU A 293 -11.28 4.41 23.31
C GLU A 293 -12.13 5.59 23.84
N ASN A 294 -11.86 6.09 25.06
CA ASN A 294 -12.59 7.17 25.72
C ASN A 294 -11.69 8.36 26.11
N ASN A 295 -11.35 9.20 25.14
CA ASN A 295 -10.56 10.40 25.34
C ASN A 295 -10.88 11.46 24.27
N ASP A 296 -10.20 12.60 24.35
CA ASP A 296 -10.36 13.71 23.42
C ASP A 296 -10.08 13.31 21.96
N GLU A 297 -9.21 12.33 21.71
CA GLU A 297 -8.96 11.80 20.35
C GLU A 297 -10.21 11.13 19.74
N THR A 298 -11.02 10.41 20.53
CA THR A 298 -12.29 9.83 20.05
C THR A 298 -13.31 10.93 19.75
N ARG A 299 -13.37 11.97 20.59
CA ARG A 299 -14.24 13.14 20.38
C ARG A 299 -13.91 13.87 19.08
N GLU A 300 -12.64 14.17 18.83
CA GLU A 300 -12.20 14.81 17.57
C GLU A 300 -12.55 13.96 16.35
N LEU A 301 -12.42 12.64 16.48
CA LEU A 301 -12.78 11.74 15.39
C LEU A 301 -14.30 11.75 15.13
N LEU A 302 -15.13 11.79 16.17
CA LEU A 302 -16.58 11.91 16.04
C LEU A 302 -16.99 13.23 15.38
N GLU A 303 -16.38 14.34 15.77
CA GLU A 303 -16.61 15.65 15.13
C GLU A 303 -16.28 15.60 13.64
N HIS A 304 -15.19 14.92 13.27
CA HIS A 304 -14.80 14.78 11.89
C HIS A 304 -15.80 13.98 11.04
N VAL A 305 -16.41 12.92 11.61
CA VAL A 305 -17.36 12.06 10.90
C VAL A 305 -18.82 12.52 11.04
N LYS A 306 -19.08 13.62 11.76
CA LYS A 306 -20.44 14.16 11.96
C LYS A 306 -21.19 14.37 10.63
N GLY A 307 -20.52 14.89 9.61
CA GLY A 307 -21.09 15.09 8.27
C GLY A 307 -21.39 13.80 7.47
N SER A 308 -21.02 12.63 8.00
CA SER A 308 -21.37 11.33 7.42
C SER A 308 -22.74 10.82 7.87
N PHE A 309 -23.30 11.38 8.95
CA PHE A 309 -24.66 11.11 9.39
C PHE A 309 -25.68 11.82 8.50
N PRO A 310 -26.93 11.36 8.47
CA PRO A 310 -28.02 12.08 7.82
C PRO A 310 -28.33 13.38 8.57
N ASP A 311 -28.92 14.35 7.85
CA ASP A 311 -29.35 15.61 8.44
C ASP A 311 -30.49 15.40 9.44
N GLU A 312 -30.59 16.28 10.43
CA GLU A 312 -31.64 16.24 11.45
C GLU A 312 -33.03 16.36 10.78
N GLY A 313 -33.83 15.28 10.83
CA GLY A 313 -35.17 15.22 10.23
C GLY A 313 -35.43 14.02 9.32
N GLU A 314 -34.41 13.21 8.99
CA GLU A 314 -34.66 11.89 8.39
C GLU A 314 -35.42 10.95 9.36
N VAL A 315 -36.35 10.17 8.81
CA VAL A 315 -37.39 9.42 9.53
C VAL A 315 -36.84 8.32 10.46
N ASP A 316 -35.59 7.92 10.27
CA ASP A 316 -35.00 6.76 10.90
C ASP A 316 -33.90 7.10 11.93
N PRO A 317 -34.00 6.59 13.17
CA PRO A 317 -33.00 6.87 14.20
C PRO A 317 -31.63 6.26 13.85
N CYS A 318 -30.58 7.03 14.09
CA CYS A 318 -29.19 6.58 14.00
C CYS A 318 -28.64 6.22 15.39
N TYR A 319 -27.72 5.26 15.42
CA TYR A 319 -27.15 4.75 16.67
C TYR A 319 -25.62 4.68 16.63
N VAL A 320 -24.99 4.96 17.75
CA VAL A 320 -23.58 4.66 18.00
C VAL A 320 -23.49 3.40 18.84
N ILE A 321 -22.76 2.39 18.36
CA ILE A 321 -22.55 1.12 19.05
C ILE A 321 -21.13 1.10 19.62
N SER A 322 -21.01 0.83 20.92
CA SER A 322 -19.74 0.75 21.64
C SER A 322 -19.71 -0.46 22.56
N ASP A 323 -18.51 -0.96 22.83
CA ASP A 323 -18.24 -1.96 23.86
C ASP A 323 -18.59 -1.46 25.27
N ASN A 324 -18.65 -0.15 25.52
CA ASN A 324 -19.01 0.49 26.78
C ASN A 324 -19.87 1.74 26.54
N ALA A 325 -21.15 1.52 26.21
CA ALA A 325 -22.11 2.56 25.90
C ALA A 325 -22.19 3.68 26.96
N ASN A 326 -22.08 3.35 28.24
CA ASN A 326 -22.17 4.34 29.33
C ASN A 326 -21.03 5.36 29.29
N SER A 327 -19.82 4.92 28.91
CA SER A 327 -18.64 5.77 28.89
C SER A 327 -18.62 6.77 27.73
N VAL A 328 -19.17 6.38 26.57
CA VAL A 328 -19.20 7.24 25.37
C VAL A 328 -20.46 8.11 25.29
N ARG A 329 -21.52 7.81 26.07
CA ARG A 329 -22.84 8.42 25.91
C ARG A 329 -22.85 9.94 25.96
N ALA A 330 -22.23 10.51 26.99
CA ALA A 330 -22.18 11.97 27.16
C ALA A 330 -21.41 12.63 26.00
N MET A 331 -20.30 12.03 25.57
CA MET A 331 -19.49 12.52 24.45
C MET A 331 -20.26 12.47 23.12
N VAL A 332 -20.96 11.36 22.85
CA VAL A 332 -21.75 11.20 21.62
C VAL A 332 -22.90 12.22 21.58
N GLN A 333 -23.62 12.40 22.68
CA GLN A 333 -24.72 13.36 22.75
C GLN A 333 -24.25 14.80 22.52
N ASP A 334 -23.09 15.15 23.08
CA ASP A 334 -22.49 16.48 22.94
C ASP A 334 -22.02 16.76 21.49
N VAL A 335 -21.43 15.76 20.82
CA VAL A 335 -20.89 15.91 19.46
C VAL A 335 -21.93 15.73 18.36
N LEU A 336 -22.72 14.66 18.42
CA LEU A 336 -23.66 14.24 17.38
C LEU A 336 -25.12 14.67 17.65
N GLY A 337 -25.40 15.20 18.83
CA GLY A 337 -26.75 15.62 19.22
C GLY A 337 -27.57 14.52 19.89
N THR A 338 -28.74 14.90 20.40
CA THR A 338 -29.64 14.00 21.14
C THR A 338 -30.45 13.06 20.24
N SER A 339 -30.46 13.30 18.93
CA SER A 339 -31.11 12.47 17.91
C SER A 339 -30.38 11.14 17.68
N VAL A 340 -29.10 11.04 18.03
CA VAL A 340 -28.29 9.82 17.88
C VAL A 340 -28.31 9.01 19.17
N GLY A 341 -28.87 7.80 19.11
CA GLY A 341 -28.90 6.87 20.23
C GLY A 341 -27.53 6.24 20.49
N VAL A 342 -27.28 5.79 21.72
CA VAL A 342 -26.05 5.06 22.09
C VAL A 342 -26.42 3.69 22.62
N LEU A 343 -25.84 2.66 22.02
CA LEU A 343 -26.13 1.26 22.27
C LEU A 343 -24.88 0.48 22.67
N GLN A 344 -25.10 -0.54 23.48
CA GLN A 344 -24.10 -1.50 23.93
C GLN A 344 -23.98 -2.62 22.90
N ASP A 345 -22.76 -2.97 22.51
CA ASP A 345 -22.52 -4.09 21.60
C ASP A 345 -22.90 -5.43 22.28
N PRO A 346 -23.86 -6.19 21.73
CA PRO A 346 -24.25 -7.49 22.28
C PRO A 346 -23.14 -8.54 22.24
N PHE A 347 -22.20 -8.47 21.28
CA PHE A 347 -21.06 -9.39 21.26
C PHE A 347 -20.19 -9.24 22.50
N HIS A 348 -19.91 -7.98 22.89
CA HIS A 348 -19.12 -7.68 24.07
C HIS A 348 -19.85 -8.07 25.37
N VAL A 349 -21.18 -8.02 25.41
CA VAL A 349 -21.95 -8.56 26.54
C VAL A 349 -21.69 -10.07 26.70
N ILE A 350 -21.81 -10.85 25.63
CA ILE A 350 -21.51 -12.30 25.65
C ILE A 350 -20.04 -12.53 26.06
N GLN A 351 -19.12 -11.75 25.50
CA GLN A 351 -17.69 -11.86 25.80
C GLN A 351 -17.40 -11.68 27.29
N ARG A 352 -17.94 -10.63 27.94
CA ARG A 352 -17.74 -10.33 29.37
C ARG A 352 -18.12 -11.51 30.28
N PHE A 353 -19.20 -12.23 29.98
CA PHE A 353 -19.58 -13.43 30.72
C PHE A 353 -18.65 -14.61 30.43
N THR A 354 -18.36 -14.86 29.15
CA THR A 354 -17.58 -16.02 28.73
C THR A 354 -16.11 -15.96 29.18
N GLU A 355 -15.52 -14.77 29.28
CA GLU A 355 -14.16 -14.57 29.78
C GLU A 355 -13.99 -14.94 31.25
N LYS A 356 -15.08 -14.86 32.04
CA LYS A 356 -15.11 -15.25 33.46
C LYS A 356 -15.29 -16.75 33.68
N VAL A 357 -15.44 -17.56 32.63
CA VAL A 357 -15.57 -19.02 32.73
C VAL A 357 -14.24 -19.70 32.44
N LYS A 358 -13.81 -20.62 33.32
CA LYS A 358 -12.51 -21.32 33.21
C LYS A 358 -12.52 -22.32 32.05
N ASP A 359 -13.52 -23.19 32.03
CA ASP A 359 -13.52 -24.35 31.13
C ASP A 359 -14.05 -24.02 29.73
N LYS A 360 -13.36 -24.50 28.70
CA LYS A 360 -13.61 -24.15 27.29
C LYS A 360 -14.94 -24.70 26.76
N PRO A 361 -15.37 -25.94 27.04
CA PRO A 361 -16.68 -26.45 26.67
C PRO A 361 -17.82 -25.67 27.35
N VAL A 362 -17.68 -25.37 28.65
CA VAL A 362 -18.67 -24.57 29.40
C VAL A 362 -18.77 -23.16 28.84
N ARG A 363 -17.63 -22.54 28.53
CA ARG A 363 -17.58 -21.22 27.86
C ARG A 363 -18.34 -21.22 26.53
N LYS A 364 -18.14 -22.26 25.71
CA LYS A 364 -18.82 -22.40 24.41
C LYS A 364 -20.32 -22.61 24.58
N TYR A 365 -20.72 -23.40 25.58
CA TYR A 365 -22.12 -23.62 25.92
C TYR A 365 -22.79 -22.32 26.39
N LEU A 366 -22.17 -21.60 27.34
CA LEU A 366 -22.65 -20.32 27.82
C LEU A 366 -22.77 -19.28 26.70
N ALA A 367 -21.76 -19.18 25.83
CA ALA A 367 -21.81 -18.28 24.68
C ALA A 367 -23.02 -18.55 23.79
N LYS A 368 -23.35 -19.83 23.55
CA LYS A 368 -24.53 -20.24 22.79
C LYS A 368 -25.82 -19.87 23.53
N GLN A 369 -25.93 -20.16 24.82
CA GLN A 369 -27.11 -19.83 25.63
C GLN A 369 -27.36 -18.31 25.70
N LEU A 370 -26.30 -17.52 25.91
CA LEU A 370 -26.40 -16.06 25.90
C LEU A 370 -26.78 -15.52 24.52
N HIS A 371 -26.26 -16.11 23.44
CA HIS A 371 -26.69 -15.76 22.09
C HIS A 371 -28.19 -16.05 21.88
N GLU A 372 -28.71 -17.20 22.32
CA GLU A 372 -30.14 -17.55 22.25
C GLU A 372 -31.02 -16.72 23.22
N ALA A 373 -30.40 -16.16 24.27
CA ALA A 373 -31.04 -15.25 25.20
C ALA A 373 -31.15 -13.81 24.67
N ILE A 374 -30.17 -13.38 23.87
CA ILE A 374 -30.13 -12.04 23.27
C ILE A 374 -30.90 -12.01 21.94
N TYR A 375 -30.74 -13.06 21.13
CA TYR A 375 -31.31 -13.16 19.80
C TYR A 375 -32.52 -14.11 19.75
N ASP A 376 -33.50 -13.79 18.93
CA ASP A 376 -34.57 -14.71 18.57
C ASP A 376 -34.17 -15.68 17.43
N ILE A 377 -35.11 -16.53 17.01
CA ILE A 377 -34.90 -17.52 15.96
C ILE A 377 -34.63 -16.89 14.58
N ASP A 378 -35.08 -15.66 14.37
CA ASP A 378 -34.90 -14.87 13.15
C ASP A 378 -33.66 -13.97 13.22
N GLY A 379 -32.87 -14.10 14.29
CA GLY A 379 -31.66 -13.32 14.54
C GLY A 379 -31.92 -11.86 14.91
N GLN A 380 -33.14 -11.50 15.32
CA GLN A 380 -33.47 -10.18 15.87
C GLN A 380 -33.10 -10.10 17.34
N LEU A 381 -32.89 -8.88 17.83
CA LEU A 381 -32.70 -8.65 19.27
C LEU A 381 -34.06 -8.80 19.95
N ARG A 382 -34.08 -9.56 21.05
CA ARG A 382 -35.28 -9.68 21.88
C ARG A 382 -35.57 -8.37 22.60
N VAL A 383 -36.83 -8.19 22.98
CA VAL A 383 -37.22 -7.06 23.84
C VAL A 383 -36.51 -7.14 25.21
N PRO A 384 -36.17 -6.01 25.84
CA PRO A 384 -35.42 -5.95 27.10
C PRO A 384 -35.93 -6.85 28.22
N SER A 385 -37.25 -6.91 28.41
CA SER A 385 -37.89 -7.70 29.46
C SER A 385 -37.63 -9.19 29.28
N GLU A 386 -37.78 -9.71 28.06
CA GLU A 386 -37.51 -11.10 27.74
C GLU A 386 -36.00 -11.40 27.78
N MET A 387 -35.18 -10.51 27.20
CA MET A 387 -33.73 -10.65 27.15
C MET A 387 -33.13 -10.75 28.56
N ALA A 388 -33.57 -9.89 29.49
CA ALA A 388 -33.07 -9.87 30.85
C ALA A 388 -33.34 -11.21 31.57
N VAL A 389 -34.57 -11.74 31.47
CA VAL A 389 -34.96 -13.01 32.10
C VAL A 389 -34.13 -14.18 31.55
N ARG A 390 -33.92 -14.22 30.23
CA ARG A 390 -33.15 -15.30 29.60
C ARG A 390 -31.66 -15.21 29.90
N VAL A 391 -31.09 -14.01 29.92
CA VAL A 391 -29.67 -13.80 30.28
C VAL A 391 -29.42 -14.18 31.73
N GLU A 392 -30.33 -13.83 32.63
CA GLU A 392 -30.30 -14.23 34.04
C GLU A 392 -30.37 -15.76 34.18
N ALA A 393 -31.31 -16.42 33.50
CA ALA A 393 -31.42 -17.88 33.49
C ALA A 393 -30.15 -18.57 32.95
N ALA A 394 -29.61 -18.08 31.83
CA ALA A 394 -28.37 -18.61 31.23
C ALA A 394 -27.16 -18.44 32.16
N SER A 395 -27.09 -17.33 32.89
CA SER A 395 -26.00 -17.06 33.85
C SER A 395 -26.14 -17.93 35.10
N ASN A 396 -27.35 -18.13 35.61
CA ASN A 396 -27.63 -18.97 36.78
C ASN A 396 -27.43 -20.47 36.53
N ALA A 397 -27.44 -20.90 35.26
CA ALA A 397 -27.15 -22.28 34.88
C ALA A 397 -25.65 -22.64 34.96
N VAL A 398 -24.76 -21.66 35.12
CA VAL A 398 -23.31 -21.89 35.26
C VAL A 398 -23.00 -22.30 36.70
N LEU A 399 -22.32 -23.43 36.89
CA LEU A 399 -21.98 -23.89 38.23
C LEU A 399 -20.84 -23.04 38.83
N PRO A 400 -20.86 -22.73 40.14
CA PRO A 400 -19.83 -21.92 40.79
C PRO A 400 -18.40 -22.43 40.58
N LYS A 401 -18.23 -23.76 40.51
CA LYS A 401 -16.93 -24.41 40.25
C LYS A 401 -16.31 -24.03 38.89
N ASP A 402 -17.14 -23.69 37.91
CA ASP A 402 -16.73 -23.38 36.52
C ASP A 402 -16.37 -21.90 36.35
N VAL A 403 -16.70 -21.06 37.33
CA VAL A 403 -16.42 -19.62 37.34
C VAL A 403 -14.98 -19.33 37.79
N GLY A 404 -14.33 -18.44 37.03
CA GLY A 404 -12.95 -17.95 37.12
C GLY A 404 -12.73 -16.88 38.18
N CYS A 405 -13.75 -16.10 38.46
CA CYS A 405 -13.71 -14.91 39.31
C CYS A 405 -14.40 -15.13 40.66
N SER A 406 -14.35 -14.12 41.53
CA SER A 406 -15.09 -14.13 42.79
C SER A 406 -16.61 -14.07 42.55
N ASP A 407 -17.40 -14.57 43.51
CA ASP A 407 -18.86 -14.48 43.46
C ASP A 407 -19.34 -13.03 43.37
N LEU A 408 -18.69 -12.11 44.09
CA LEU A 408 -18.99 -10.68 44.04
C LEU A 408 -18.81 -10.13 42.61
N GLU A 409 -17.72 -10.51 41.95
CA GLU A 409 -17.39 -10.04 40.60
C GLU A 409 -18.32 -10.64 39.53
N TRP A 410 -18.75 -11.89 39.71
CA TRP A 410 -19.73 -12.56 38.85
C TRP A 410 -21.09 -11.87 38.94
N HIS A 411 -21.63 -11.72 40.15
CA HIS A 411 -22.93 -11.07 40.39
C HIS A 411 -22.89 -9.58 40.03
N GLY A 412 -21.78 -8.89 40.27
CA GLY A 412 -21.59 -7.51 39.84
C GLY A 412 -21.66 -7.36 38.31
N THR A 413 -21.10 -8.32 37.57
CA THR A 413 -21.19 -8.36 36.10
C THR A 413 -22.62 -8.63 35.64
N LEU A 414 -23.29 -9.62 36.25
CA LEU A 414 -24.67 -9.94 35.94
C LEU A 414 -25.57 -8.71 36.15
N ASN A 415 -25.52 -8.11 37.33
CA ASN A 415 -26.35 -6.95 37.68
C ASN A 415 -26.11 -5.75 36.76
N SER A 416 -24.84 -5.44 36.45
CA SER A 416 -24.49 -4.34 35.55
C SER A 416 -25.04 -4.55 34.13
N ASN A 417 -24.89 -5.75 33.57
CA ASN A 417 -25.41 -6.04 32.22
C ASN A 417 -26.95 -6.12 32.22
N LEU A 418 -27.58 -6.66 33.26
CA LEU A 418 -29.05 -6.67 33.37
C LEU A 418 -29.62 -5.25 33.47
N GLN A 419 -28.96 -4.34 34.19
CA GLN A 419 -29.35 -2.93 34.23
C GLN A 419 -29.25 -2.28 32.84
N GLN A 420 -28.18 -2.55 32.07
CA GLN A 420 -28.03 -2.07 30.70
C GLN A 420 -29.13 -2.61 29.78
N ILE A 421 -29.41 -3.92 29.84
CA ILE A 421 -30.48 -4.57 29.08
C ILE A 421 -31.83 -3.93 29.42
N ARG A 422 -32.17 -3.81 30.71
CA ARG A 422 -33.45 -3.24 31.17
C ARG A 422 -33.62 -1.76 30.79
N ARG A 423 -32.53 -1.03 30.62
CA ARG A 423 -32.55 0.37 30.12
C ARG A 423 -32.87 0.44 28.62
N GLY A 424 -32.76 -0.67 27.89
CA GLY A 424 -32.90 -0.71 26.44
C GLY A 424 -31.59 -0.44 25.69
N ASP A 425 -30.44 -0.52 26.36
CA ASP A 425 -29.14 -0.23 25.72
C ASP A 425 -28.76 -1.25 24.63
N LEU A 426 -29.47 -2.37 24.53
CA LEU A 426 -29.33 -3.37 23.47
C LEU A 426 -30.52 -3.40 22.50
N GLU A 427 -31.56 -2.58 22.71
CA GLU A 427 -32.77 -2.62 21.89
C GLU A 427 -32.69 -1.62 20.74
N VAL A 428 -33.16 -2.06 19.56
CA VAL A 428 -33.35 -1.20 18.39
C VAL A 428 -34.74 -1.48 17.84
N ALA A 429 -35.55 -0.43 17.64
CA ALA A 429 -36.93 -0.56 17.14
C ALA A 429 -37.02 -1.38 15.84
N THR A 430 -36.01 -1.25 14.97
CA THR A 430 -35.79 -2.12 13.81
C THR A 430 -34.32 -2.56 13.78
N ASN A 431 -34.03 -3.76 14.29
CA ASN A 431 -32.66 -4.31 14.32
C ASN A 431 -32.22 -4.92 12.97
N THR A 432 -33.12 -5.06 11.99
CA THR A 432 -32.73 -5.49 10.64
C THR A 432 -33.18 -4.52 9.56
N TYR A 433 -32.32 -4.39 8.55
CA TYR A 433 -32.62 -3.63 7.34
C TYR A 433 -31.99 -4.35 6.14
N ASN A 434 -32.59 -4.14 4.97
CA ASN A 434 -32.10 -4.74 3.73
C ASN A 434 -31.27 -3.72 2.97
N GLU A 435 -30.06 -4.10 2.59
CA GLU A 435 -29.22 -3.31 1.68
C GLU A 435 -28.46 -4.24 0.74
N GLY A 436 -28.42 -3.89 -0.55
CA GLY A 436 -27.80 -4.74 -1.56
C GLY A 436 -28.41 -6.14 -1.68
N GLY A 437 -29.67 -6.34 -1.25
CA GLY A 437 -30.32 -7.65 -1.23
C GLY A 437 -29.93 -8.55 -0.05
N GLU A 438 -29.07 -8.07 0.86
CA GLU A 438 -28.72 -8.78 2.09
C GLU A 438 -29.43 -8.19 3.31
N ARG A 439 -29.91 -9.07 4.20
CA ARG A 439 -30.44 -8.67 5.51
C ARG A 439 -29.28 -8.40 6.46
N LEU A 440 -29.13 -7.14 6.86
CA LEU A 440 -28.13 -6.67 7.81
C LEU A 440 -28.79 -6.50 9.17
N SER A 441 -28.04 -6.81 10.23
CA SER A 441 -28.46 -6.51 11.59
C SER A 441 -27.53 -5.48 12.21
N ALA A 442 -28.08 -4.47 12.89
CA ALA A 442 -27.32 -3.45 13.58
C ALA A 442 -26.27 -4.05 14.54
N SER A 443 -26.56 -5.22 15.13
CA SER A 443 -25.68 -5.91 16.08
C SER A 443 -24.84 -7.07 15.51
N ASN A 444 -25.16 -7.68 14.36
CA ASN A 444 -24.63 -9.02 13.97
C ASN A 444 -23.43 -9.06 13.01
N GLN A 445 -22.75 -7.95 12.73
CA GLN A 445 -21.50 -8.00 11.96
C GLN A 445 -20.29 -8.35 12.84
N PRO A 446 -19.45 -9.35 12.48
CA PRO A 446 -18.26 -9.69 13.26
C PRO A 446 -17.24 -8.56 13.24
N THR A 447 -17.08 -7.89 14.37
CA THR A 447 -16.08 -6.84 14.61
C THR A 447 -14.64 -7.36 14.46
N GLY A 448 -14.44 -8.67 14.59
CA GLY A 448 -13.13 -9.33 14.47
C GLY A 448 -12.51 -9.38 13.07
N GLY A 449 -13.29 -9.22 11.99
CA GLY A 449 -12.79 -9.42 10.61
C GLY A 449 -11.71 -8.41 10.20
N VAL A 450 -12.00 -7.12 10.38
CA VAL A 450 -11.09 -6.03 9.99
C VAL A 450 -9.87 -5.98 10.90
N SER A 451 -10.07 -6.08 12.21
CA SER A 451 -8.99 -6.12 13.20
C SER A 451 -8.03 -7.30 12.98
N PHE A 452 -8.55 -8.47 12.58
CA PHE A 452 -7.71 -9.62 12.22
C PHE A 452 -6.92 -9.37 10.93
N CYS A 453 -7.54 -8.81 9.90
CA CYS A 453 -6.86 -8.47 8.64
C CYS A 453 -5.71 -7.48 8.87
N ILE A 454 -5.94 -6.42 9.66
CA ILE A 454 -4.91 -5.42 9.99
C ILE A 454 -3.75 -6.06 10.77
N LYS A 455 -4.05 -6.92 11.77
CA LYS A 455 -3.02 -7.66 12.51
C LYS A 455 -2.19 -8.56 11.60
N LYS A 456 -2.80 -9.19 10.59
CA LYS A 456 -2.09 -10.04 9.61
C LYS A 456 -1.21 -9.22 8.67
N LEU A 457 -1.68 -8.05 8.23
CA LEU A 457 -0.93 -7.16 7.32
C LEU A 457 0.35 -6.63 7.97
N LEU A 458 0.33 -6.37 9.27
CA LEU A 458 1.52 -5.97 10.05
C LEU A 458 2.03 -7.08 10.99
N ALA A 459 2.11 -8.31 10.50
CA ALA A 459 2.77 -9.39 11.27
C ALA A 459 4.25 -9.08 11.54
N ARG A 460 4.90 -8.35 10.62
CA ARG A 460 6.29 -7.91 10.71
C ARG A 460 6.42 -6.46 11.17
N SER A 461 7.61 -6.12 11.68
CA SER A 461 7.99 -4.74 11.94
C SER A 461 8.29 -4.01 10.62
N VAL A 462 7.76 -2.80 10.46
CA VAL A 462 7.97 -1.95 9.28
C VAL A 462 8.22 -0.51 9.71
N SER A 463 8.72 0.33 8.80
CA SER A 463 8.74 1.76 9.08
C SER A 463 7.36 2.36 9.21
N ALA A 464 7.24 3.39 10.06
CA ALA A 464 6.00 4.13 10.23
C ALA A 464 5.44 4.57 8.86
N GLU A 465 6.31 5.08 7.98
CA GLU A 465 5.92 5.50 6.64
C GLU A 465 5.30 4.36 5.81
N VAL A 466 5.95 3.18 5.81
CA VAL A 466 5.47 2.00 5.09
C VAL A 466 4.19 1.46 5.72
N GLY A 467 4.14 1.34 7.05
CA GLY A 467 2.99 0.82 7.77
C GLY A 467 1.74 1.66 7.56
N LEU A 468 1.86 2.99 7.64
CA LEU A 468 0.76 3.92 7.39
C LEU A 468 0.28 3.87 5.93
N ARG A 469 1.21 3.73 4.97
CA ARG A 469 0.84 3.52 3.57
C ARG A 469 0.10 2.20 3.36
N ILE A 470 0.53 1.12 4.01
CA ILE A 470 -0.17 -0.18 3.98
C ILE A 470 -1.60 -0.03 4.53
N LEU A 471 -1.77 0.74 5.62
CA LEU A 471 -3.09 1.03 6.18
C LEU A 471 -3.99 1.80 5.20
N ASP A 472 -3.48 2.82 4.53
CA ASP A 472 -4.25 3.56 3.50
C ASP A 472 -4.72 2.63 2.38
N VAL A 473 -3.80 1.82 1.84
CA VAL A 473 -4.11 0.85 0.77
C VAL A 473 -5.17 -0.15 1.25
N PHE A 474 -5.05 -0.63 2.48
CA PHE A 474 -6.03 -1.54 3.08
C PHE A 474 -7.40 -0.89 3.21
N ASN A 475 -7.49 0.31 3.80
CA ASN A 475 -8.77 1.00 4.02
C ASN A 475 -9.50 1.27 2.71
N VAL A 476 -8.78 1.73 1.69
CA VAL A 476 -9.33 1.95 0.34
C VAL A 476 -9.90 0.65 -0.24
N ARG A 477 -9.10 -0.43 -0.27
CA ARG A 477 -9.55 -1.72 -0.84
C ARG A 477 -10.70 -2.31 -0.04
N HIS A 478 -10.69 -2.20 1.28
CA HIS A 478 -11.75 -2.66 2.17
C HIS A 478 -13.06 -1.90 1.92
N ASN A 479 -13.03 -0.56 1.95
CA ASN A 479 -14.23 0.26 1.76
C ASN A 479 -14.86 0.07 0.38
N LEU A 480 -14.03 -0.04 -0.67
CA LEU A 480 -14.50 -0.28 -2.03
C LEU A 480 -15.18 -1.65 -2.14
N LYS A 481 -14.52 -2.71 -1.62
CA LYS A 481 -15.05 -4.08 -1.64
C LYS A 481 -16.35 -4.22 -0.85
N VAL A 482 -16.39 -3.68 0.37
CA VAL A 482 -17.59 -3.74 1.21
C VAL A 482 -18.72 -2.93 0.58
N GLY A 483 -18.46 -1.70 0.15
CA GLY A 483 -19.50 -0.89 -0.48
C GLY A 483 -20.03 -1.49 -1.78
N THR A 484 -19.19 -2.16 -2.57
CA THR A 484 -19.63 -2.91 -3.77
C THR A 484 -20.66 -3.98 -3.42
N ARG A 485 -20.38 -4.78 -2.37
CA ARG A 485 -21.25 -5.87 -1.93
C ARG A 485 -22.66 -5.38 -1.58
N TYR A 486 -22.77 -4.18 -1.04
CA TYR A 486 -24.02 -3.59 -0.58
C TYR A 486 -24.58 -2.53 -1.56
N GLY A 487 -24.03 -2.41 -2.77
CA GLY A 487 -24.53 -1.48 -3.79
C GLY A 487 -24.24 0.01 -3.52
N ARG A 488 -23.35 0.34 -2.57
CA ARG A 488 -22.91 1.72 -2.30
C ARG A 488 -21.80 2.19 -3.23
N ASN A 489 -21.06 1.27 -3.83
CA ASN A 489 -20.00 1.54 -4.80
C ASN A 489 -20.23 0.70 -6.07
N PRO A 490 -19.74 1.14 -7.24
CA PRO A 490 -19.74 0.29 -8.44
C PRO A 490 -18.84 -0.94 -8.25
N PRO A 491 -19.04 -2.00 -9.04
CA PRO A 491 -18.28 -3.25 -8.94
C PRO A 491 -16.82 -3.09 -9.38
N LEU A 492 -15.95 -2.72 -8.43
CA LEU A 492 -14.52 -2.46 -8.67
C LEU A 492 -13.62 -3.70 -8.45
N GLN A 493 -14.18 -4.90 -8.34
CA GLN A 493 -13.44 -6.10 -7.87
C GLN A 493 -12.25 -6.49 -8.77
N HIS A 494 -12.28 -6.13 -10.05
CA HIS A 494 -11.20 -6.41 -11.01
C HIS A 494 -10.47 -5.15 -11.48
N ALA A 495 -10.87 -3.98 -10.99
CA ALA A 495 -10.31 -2.74 -11.46
C ALA A 495 -8.98 -2.44 -10.76
N ASP A 496 -7.93 -2.21 -11.54
CA ASP A 496 -6.70 -1.62 -11.01
C ASP A 496 -6.97 -0.15 -10.67
N LEU A 497 -7.22 0.11 -9.38
CA LEU A 497 -7.55 1.44 -8.89
C LEU A 497 -6.45 2.46 -9.19
N PHE A 498 -5.18 2.03 -9.26
CA PHE A 498 -4.10 2.93 -9.62
C PHE A 498 -4.22 3.36 -11.09
N THR A 499 -4.41 2.40 -12.00
CA THR A 499 -4.65 2.68 -13.42
C THR A 499 -5.93 3.48 -13.63
N LEU A 500 -7.02 3.17 -12.92
CA LEU A 500 -8.27 3.95 -13.00
C LEU A 500 -8.06 5.38 -12.53
N ALA A 501 -7.38 5.60 -11.41
CA ALA A 501 -7.16 6.95 -10.88
C ALA A 501 -6.20 7.76 -11.77
N GLN A 502 -5.20 7.10 -12.38
CA GLN A 502 -4.38 7.72 -13.42
C GLN A 502 -5.21 8.09 -14.65
N THR A 503 -6.08 7.19 -15.11
CA THR A 503 -6.96 7.41 -16.27
C THR A 503 -7.91 8.57 -15.99
N ALA A 504 -8.60 8.57 -14.84
CA ALA A 504 -9.46 9.65 -14.38
C ALA A 504 -8.73 11.00 -14.34
N SER A 505 -7.48 11.02 -13.85
CA SER A 505 -6.66 12.22 -13.81
C SER A 505 -6.28 12.73 -15.21
N CYS A 506 -6.08 11.82 -16.17
CA CYS A 506 -5.69 12.17 -17.54
C CYS A 506 -6.89 12.51 -18.44
N CYS A 507 -8.07 11.99 -18.13
CA CYS A 507 -9.31 12.18 -18.90
C CYS A 507 -10.19 13.31 -18.35
N HIS A 508 -9.64 14.21 -17.52
CA HIS A 508 -10.41 15.26 -16.86
C HIS A 508 -11.19 16.13 -17.87
N GLY A 509 -12.53 16.06 -17.83
CA GLY A 509 -13.43 16.79 -18.74
C GLY A 509 -13.92 16.01 -19.97
N ALA A 510 -13.46 14.77 -20.19
CA ALA A 510 -14.06 13.84 -21.14
C ALA A 510 -15.19 13.03 -20.47
N PHE A 511 -16.20 12.59 -21.24
CA PHE A 511 -17.28 11.76 -20.72
C PHE A 511 -16.73 10.42 -20.19
N PRO A 512 -17.03 10.01 -18.96
CA PRO A 512 -16.62 8.72 -18.45
C PRO A 512 -17.37 7.61 -19.20
N GLU A 513 -16.64 6.73 -19.89
CA GLU A 513 -17.23 5.63 -20.66
C GLU A 513 -17.71 4.46 -19.77
N SER A 514 -17.41 4.48 -18.47
CA SER A 514 -17.81 3.43 -17.52
C SER A 514 -18.17 3.97 -16.13
N PRO A 515 -19.07 3.30 -15.39
CA PRO A 515 -19.44 3.67 -14.02
C PRO A 515 -18.25 3.68 -13.05
N GLU A 516 -17.25 2.82 -13.26
CA GLU A 516 -16.03 2.76 -12.46
C GLU A 516 -15.17 4.01 -12.66
N LEU A 517 -15.00 4.43 -13.92
CA LEU A 517 -14.23 5.61 -14.26
C LEU A 517 -14.95 6.88 -13.79
N GLU A 518 -16.27 6.94 -13.92
CA GLU A 518 -17.08 8.03 -13.38
C GLU A 518 -16.91 8.16 -11.87
N TYR A 519 -17.08 7.05 -11.15
CA TYR A 519 -16.94 7.02 -9.70
C TYR A 519 -15.54 7.45 -9.25
N VAL A 520 -14.48 6.92 -9.86
CA VAL A 520 -13.10 7.32 -9.52
C VAL A 520 -12.83 8.77 -9.92
N SER A 521 -13.36 9.25 -11.03
CA SER A 521 -13.25 10.66 -11.43
C SER A 521 -13.91 11.59 -10.41
N ASN A 522 -15.08 11.22 -9.91
CA ASN A 522 -15.75 11.93 -8.83
C ASN A 522 -14.90 11.95 -7.55
N LEU A 523 -14.31 10.82 -7.14
CA LEU A 523 -13.39 10.79 -6.01
C LEU A 523 -12.15 11.67 -6.22
N MET A 524 -11.60 11.68 -7.43
CA MET A 524 -10.41 12.46 -7.79
C MET A 524 -10.70 13.96 -7.95
N SER A 525 -11.96 14.35 -8.15
CA SER A 525 -12.40 15.75 -8.21
C SER A 525 -12.29 16.46 -6.86
N PHE A 526 -12.31 15.72 -5.74
CA PHE A 526 -12.14 16.30 -4.43
C PHE A 526 -10.71 16.86 -4.25
N PRO A 527 -10.57 18.01 -3.56
CA PRO A 527 -9.26 18.54 -3.21
C PRO A 527 -8.43 17.48 -2.50
N HIS A 528 -7.19 17.27 -2.96
CA HIS A 528 -6.32 16.26 -2.39
C HIS A 528 -5.92 16.67 -0.97
N ALA A 529 -6.59 16.08 0.01
CA ALA A 529 -6.24 16.22 1.41
C ALA A 529 -4.90 15.51 1.67
N ARG A 530 -4.08 16.11 2.55
CA ARG A 530 -2.96 15.39 3.16
C ARG A 530 -3.55 14.27 4.03
N PRO A 531 -2.93 13.07 4.08
CA PRO A 531 -3.39 12.04 5.00
C PRO A 531 -3.40 12.58 6.43
N GLN A 532 -4.52 12.37 7.12
CA GLN A 532 -4.75 12.85 8.48
C GLN A 532 -4.76 11.66 9.42
N TYR A 533 -3.59 11.37 10.00
CA TYR A 533 -3.46 10.43 11.09
C TYR A 533 -3.64 11.21 12.40
N ARG A 534 -4.90 11.48 12.73
CA ARG A 534 -5.31 12.31 13.87
C ARG A 534 -4.71 11.74 15.17
N SER A 535 -4.08 12.63 15.94
CA SER A 535 -3.44 12.37 17.22
C SER A 535 -3.31 13.70 17.96
N THR A 536 -3.67 13.75 19.24
CA THR A 536 -3.55 14.95 20.10
C THR A 536 -2.11 15.26 20.56
N THR A 537 -1.16 14.38 20.25
CA THR A 537 0.25 14.52 20.60
C THR A 537 1.07 14.87 19.36
N ASP A 538 1.58 16.11 19.33
CA ASP A 538 2.39 16.67 18.23
C ASP A 538 3.72 15.90 17.99
N HIS A 539 4.24 15.24 19.03
CA HIS A 539 5.56 14.59 19.01
C HIS A 539 5.61 13.19 18.37
N ASP A 540 4.47 12.56 18.10
CA ASP A 540 4.49 11.14 17.72
C ASP A 540 4.88 10.91 16.26
N PHE A 541 4.69 11.95 15.44
CA PHE A 541 5.10 11.92 14.06
C PHE A 541 5.43 13.35 13.59
N GLU A 542 6.68 13.77 13.76
CA GLU A 542 7.22 14.92 13.03
C GLU A 542 7.23 14.59 11.53
N PHE A 543 6.05 14.63 10.91
CA PHE A 543 5.86 14.52 9.46
C PHE A 543 6.19 15.85 8.75
N GLU A 544 6.73 16.84 9.46
CA GLU A 544 7.00 18.19 8.93
C GLU A 544 7.95 18.16 7.72
N GLU A 545 8.90 17.23 7.66
CA GLU A 545 9.79 17.10 6.50
C GLU A 545 9.07 16.63 5.21
N ARG A 546 7.86 16.08 5.31
CA ARG A 546 7.04 15.73 4.13
C ARG A 546 6.42 16.95 3.45
N GLY A 547 6.36 18.10 4.11
CA GLY A 547 5.86 19.35 3.54
C GLY A 547 6.67 19.85 2.33
N GLN A 548 7.97 19.52 2.27
CA GLN A 548 8.87 20.06 1.25
C GLN A 548 9.00 19.17 -0.01
N LEU A 549 8.61 17.89 0.06
CA LEU A 549 8.50 17.00 -1.10
C LEU A 549 7.12 17.02 -1.77
N LEU A 550 6.08 17.51 -1.08
CA LEU A 550 4.72 17.66 -1.61
C LEU A 550 4.56 18.83 -2.59
N THR A 551 5.52 19.76 -2.63
CA THR A 551 5.51 20.92 -3.54
C THR A 551 5.84 20.56 -4.99
N LEU A 552 6.34 19.35 -5.25
CA LEU A 552 6.58 18.86 -6.62
C LEU A 552 5.32 18.33 -7.33
N SER A 553 4.22 18.11 -6.59
CA SER A 553 2.92 17.73 -7.16
C SER A 553 1.95 18.89 -7.36
N ARG A 554 2.20 20.06 -6.74
CA ARG A 554 1.54 21.31 -7.17
C ARG A 554 1.94 21.71 -8.61
N LEU A 555 2.98 21.07 -9.16
CA LEU A 555 3.40 21.26 -10.55
C LEU A 555 2.68 20.37 -11.57
N ILE A 556 1.97 19.32 -11.14
CA ILE A 556 1.22 18.44 -12.07
C ILE A 556 -0.28 18.77 -12.08
N GLN A 557 -0.84 19.23 -10.96
CA GLN A 557 -2.30 19.41 -10.83
C GLN A 557 -2.78 20.86 -10.95
N THR A 558 -1.97 21.86 -10.61
CA THR A 558 -2.34 23.29 -10.68
C THR A 558 -1.71 24.06 -11.86
N ARG A 559 -1.17 23.37 -12.88
CA ARG A 559 -0.51 24.02 -14.02
C ARG A 559 -1.03 23.62 -15.39
N TRP A 560 -2.28 23.17 -15.45
CA TRP A 560 -3.00 22.99 -16.72
C TRP A 560 -3.68 24.28 -17.22
N SER A 561 -3.53 25.39 -16.49
CA SER A 561 -3.75 26.73 -17.01
C SER A 561 -2.51 27.61 -16.73
N SER A 562 -1.78 27.92 -17.80
CA SER A 562 -0.88 29.07 -17.97
C SER A 562 0.41 29.19 -17.13
N THR A 563 1.50 29.42 -17.87
CA THR A 563 2.80 30.02 -17.45
C THR A 563 3.92 29.08 -16.98
N CYS A 564 4.95 28.96 -17.82
CA CYS A 564 6.26 28.39 -17.52
C CYS A 564 6.99 29.17 -16.42
N VAL A 565 7.61 28.47 -15.46
CA VAL A 565 8.77 28.99 -14.72
C VAL A 565 9.78 27.87 -14.62
N VAL A 566 10.98 28.16 -15.14
CA VAL A 566 12.21 27.38 -15.04
C VAL A 566 12.72 27.49 -13.61
N LEU A 567 12.99 26.36 -12.94
CA LEU A 567 13.73 26.35 -11.68
C LEU A 567 15.06 25.61 -11.89
N THR A 568 16.10 26.41 -12.07
CA THR A 568 17.49 26.01 -11.91
C THR A 568 17.76 25.90 -10.41
N ILE A 569 18.13 24.71 -9.93
CA ILE A 569 18.62 24.55 -8.55
C ILE A 569 20.11 24.89 -8.57
N THR A 570 20.46 26.12 -8.23
CA THR A 570 21.80 26.47 -7.75
C THR A 570 21.90 26.11 -6.27
N ALA A 571 22.92 25.34 -5.92
CA ALA A 571 23.25 25.02 -4.54
C ALA A 571 23.76 26.28 -3.83
N THR A 572 22.95 26.83 -2.93
CA THR A 572 23.40 27.84 -1.95
C THR A 572 22.74 27.51 -0.63
N THR A 573 23.50 26.89 0.26
CA THR A 573 23.14 26.73 1.67
C THR A 573 23.36 28.06 2.37
N LEU A 574 22.27 28.68 2.80
CA LEU A 574 22.27 29.81 3.72
C LEU A 574 22.72 29.35 5.11
N LYS A 575 23.84 29.90 5.56
CA LYS A 575 24.15 30.09 6.97
C LYS A 575 23.02 30.93 7.59
N SER A 576 22.37 30.43 8.64
CA SER A 576 21.56 31.27 9.52
C SER A 576 22.35 31.63 10.77
N CYS A 577 22.49 32.94 10.98
CA CYS A 577 23.07 33.60 12.14
C CYS A 577 22.30 33.28 13.45
N GLN A 578 23.03 33.19 14.55
CA GLN A 578 22.54 33.50 15.90
C GLN A 578 23.32 34.73 16.44
N PRO A 579 22.68 35.67 17.16
CA PRO A 579 23.38 36.76 17.83
C PRO A 579 23.62 36.50 19.33
N ASN A 580 24.66 37.17 19.87
CA ASN A 580 25.12 37.31 21.28
C ASN A 580 26.01 36.15 21.79
N LYS A 581 27.23 36.30 22.34
CA LYS A 581 28.04 37.42 22.91
C LYS A 581 29.55 36.95 22.99
N PRO A 582 30.55 37.75 23.48
CA PRO A 582 31.82 38.00 22.78
C PRO A 582 33.13 37.41 23.39
N CYS A 583 34.26 37.74 22.71
CA CYS A 583 35.69 37.67 23.08
C CYS A 583 36.39 36.31 22.83
N PHE A 584 37.50 36.16 22.08
CA PHE A 584 38.77 36.92 22.03
C PHE A 584 39.45 36.89 20.63
N ARG A 585 40.31 37.90 20.35
CA ARG A 585 41.21 38.11 19.20
C ARG A 585 42.29 36.98 19.09
N GLN A 586 42.80 36.55 17.94
CA GLN A 586 43.73 37.24 17.02
C GLN A 586 43.90 36.47 15.67
N PRO A 587 44.50 37.09 14.62
CA PRO A 587 44.36 36.70 13.20
C PRO A 587 45.62 36.06 12.57
N VAL A 588 45.47 35.20 11.55
CA VAL A 588 46.52 34.94 10.53
C VAL A 588 45.89 34.57 9.16
N ASP A 589 46.60 35.01 8.12
CA ASP A 589 46.34 35.19 6.69
C ASP A 589 45.84 34.04 5.80
N CYS A 590 45.31 34.49 4.65
CA CYS A 590 44.89 33.76 3.46
C CYS A 590 46.02 32.99 2.74
N ARG A 591 45.66 31.88 2.05
CA ARG A 591 46.04 31.61 0.65
C ARG A 591 45.33 30.39 0.05
N GLU A 592 45.08 30.50 -1.25
CA GLU A 592 44.56 29.52 -2.19
C GLU A 592 45.52 28.35 -2.44
N GLY A 593 45.00 27.21 -2.93
CA GLY A 593 45.76 26.27 -3.76
C GLY A 593 45.80 24.82 -3.29
N GLU A 594 45.27 23.96 -4.17
CA GLU A 594 45.69 22.57 -4.48
C GLU A 594 45.64 21.42 -3.44
N GLN A 595 44.93 20.38 -3.90
CA GLN A 595 45.23 18.94 -3.86
C GLN A 595 45.70 18.29 -2.54
N SER A 596 44.97 17.27 -2.06
CA SER A 596 45.47 15.88 -1.95
C SER A 596 44.53 14.95 -1.18
N PHE A 597 44.52 13.68 -1.61
CA PHE A 597 43.91 12.54 -0.91
C PHE A 597 44.68 12.20 0.37
N SER A 598 43.99 11.72 1.41
CA SER A 598 44.60 10.80 2.38
C SER A 598 43.54 9.89 3.02
N THR A 599 43.68 8.61 2.70
CA THR A 599 43.05 7.46 3.33
C THR A 599 43.73 7.19 4.67
N LEU A 600 42.97 6.94 5.74
CA LEU A 600 43.49 6.27 6.94
C LEU A 600 42.65 5.03 7.24
N PHE A 601 43.28 3.86 7.07
CA PHE A 601 42.80 2.55 7.51
C PHE A 601 43.15 2.36 8.99
N VAL A 602 42.19 1.86 9.78
CA VAL A 602 42.48 1.09 10.99
C VAL A 602 41.55 -0.12 11.00
N SER A 603 42.14 -1.31 10.81
CA SER A 603 41.56 -2.61 11.16
C SER A 603 42.00 -2.95 12.58
N PRO A 604 41.21 -3.71 13.37
CA PRO A 604 41.64 -5.09 13.53
C PRO A 604 40.52 -6.14 13.76
N ASN A 605 40.84 -7.33 13.23
CA ASN A 605 40.63 -8.68 13.77
C ASN A 605 39.34 -9.48 13.53
N LEU A 606 39.59 -10.57 12.79
CA LEU A 606 38.85 -11.80 12.54
C LEU A 606 38.51 -12.56 13.85
N THR A 607 37.35 -13.23 13.88
CA THR A 607 37.29 -14.64 14.28
C THR A 607 36.14 -15.35 13.56
N MET A 608 36.47 -16.35 12.74
CA MET A 608 35.54 -17.30 12.13
C MET A 608 35.12 -18.38 13.14
N LYS A 609 33.85 -18.80 13.10
CA LYS A 609 33.44 -20.16 13.48
C LYS A 609 32.42 -20.69 12.47
N LEU A 610 32.86 -21.69 11.71
CA LEU A 610 32.01 -22.59 10.92
C LEU A 610 31.38 -23.62 11.85
N GLN A 611 30.09 -23.91 11.66
CA GLN A 611 29.56 -25.25 11.90
C GLN A 611 28.38 -25.53 10.96
N SER A 612 28.56 -26.61 10.19
CA SER A 612 27.65 -27.21 9.24
C SER A 612 26.61 -28.12 9.92
N GLY A 613 25.42 -28.25 9.33
CA GLY A 613 24.47 -29.31 9.66
C GLY A 613 23.30 -29.33 8.67
N PHE A 614 23.36 -30.24 7.69
CA PHE A 614 22.26 -30.56 6.77
C PHE A 614 21.22 -31.46 7.46
N HIS A 615 19.92 -31.20 7.23
CA HIS A 615 18.94 -32.26 7.03
C HIS A 615 17.74 -31.78 6.19
N LEU A 616 17.50 -32.51 5.09
CA LEU A 616 16.32 -32.44 4.23
C LEU A 616 15.10 -33.07 4.92
N LYS A 617 13.91 -32.47 4.74
CA LYS A 617 12.68 -33.15 4.29
C LYS A 617 11.59 -32.15 3.91
N ASN A 618 11.34 -32.07 2.61
CA ASN A 618 10.17 -31.45 2.01
C ASN A 618 8.96 -32.38 2.18
N LEU A 619 7.86 -31.87 2.72
CA LEU A 619 6.50 -32.40 2.56
C LEU A 619 5.58 -31.18 2.50
N HIS A 620 5.25 -30.74 1.28
CA HIS A 620 4.23 -29.71 1.06
C HIS A 620 2.87 -30.40 0.92
N PHE A 621 2.00 -30.21 1.92
CA PHE A 621 0.56 -30.46 1.80
C PHE A 621 -0.13 -29.15 1.40
N SER A 622 -0.76 -29.11 0.23
CA SER A 622 -1.69 -28.06 -0.15
C SER A 622 -3.11 -28.51 0.19
N GLY A 623 -3.68 -27.99 1.29
CA GLY A 623 -5.09 -28.16 1.64
C GLY A 623 -5.78 -26.80 1.72
N SER A 624 -6.85 -26.62 0.97
CA SER A 624 -7.72 -25.44 1.04
C SER A 624 -8.66 -25.58 2.24
N PHE A 625 -8.55 -24.68 3.22
CA PHE A 625 -9.48 -24.63 4.37
C PHE A 625 -10.53 -23.54 4.15
N VAL A 626 -11.81 -23.94 4.11
CA VAL A 626 -12.95 -23.03 4.23
C VAL A 626 -13.27 -22.90 5.71
N VAL A 627 -13.03 -21.72 6.29
CA VAL A 627 -13.38 -21.40 7.67
C VAL A 627 -14.81 -20.86 7.70
N ASN A 628 -15.74 -21.57 8.36
CA ASN A 628 -17.07 -21.04 8.64
C ASN A 628 -17.11 -20.33 10.01
N LYS A 629 -18.08 -19.41 10.14
CA LYS A 629 -18.35 -18.33 11.12
C LYS A 629 -18.18 -18.64 12.62
N TYR A 630 -17.83 -19.86 13.02
CA TYR A 630 -17.66 -20.27 14.42
C TYR A 630 -16.44 -21.16 14.71
N GLY A 631 -15.43 -21.21 13.82
CA GLY A 631 -14.18 -21.94 14.13
C GLY A 631 -14.34 -23.45 14.30
N LEU A 632 -15.30 -24.06 13.58
CA LEU A 632 -15.43 -25.51 13.45
C LEU A 632 -14.69 -25.96 12.19
N ALA A 633 -13.59 -26.70 12.37
CA ALA A 633 -13.05 -27.54 11.31
C ALA A 633 -13.96 -28.77 11.17
N ARG A 634 -14.63 -28.95 10.03
CA ARG A 634 -15.13 -30.28 9.63
C ARG A 634 -13.96 -31.03 9.03
N ALA A 635 -13.64 -32.19 9.59
CA ALA A 635 -12.76 -33.16 8.93
C ALA A 635 -13.46 -33.63 7.65
N GLY A 636 -12.93 -33.25 6.49
CA GLY A 636 -13.30 -33.87 5.23
C GLY A 636 -12.68 -35.27 5.18
N GLN A 637 -13.50 -36.28 5.01
CA GLN A 637 -13.06 -37.64 4.67
C GLN A 637 -12.32 -37.59 3.34
N ILE A 638 -11.05 -37.98 3.34
CA ILE A 638 -10.29 -38.28 2.12
C ILE A 638 -10.68 -39.70 1.73
N VAL A 639 -11.48 -39.84 0.68
CA VAL A 639 -11.62 -41.12 -0.03
C VAL A 639 -10.50 -41.16 -1.06
N LEU A 640 -9.59 -42.12 -0.90
CA LEU A 640 -8.58 -42.46 -1.89
C LEU A 640 -9.25 -43.20 -3.05
N SER A 641 -9.16 -42.63 -4.24
CA SER A 641 -9.28 -43.34 -5.52
C SER A 641 -8.28 -42.74 -6.49
#